data_AF-A0A0F4YDC8-F1
#
_entry.id   AF-A0A0F4YDC8-F1
#
_cell.length_a   1.000
_cell.length_b   1.000
_cell.length_c   1.000
_cell.angle_alpha   90.00
_cell.angle_beta   90.00
_cell.angle_gamma   90.00
#
_symmetry.space_group_name_H-M   'P 1'
#
loop_
_entity.id
_entity.type
_entity.pdbx_description
1 polymer ?
#
loop_
_entity_poly.entity_id
_entity_poly.type
_entity_poly.pdbx_seq_one_letter_code
_entity_poly.pdbx_strand_id
1 'polypeptide(L)'
;MSEKETEKAKKLRILKAYCDTQIKKVSDGSEAICFPDLIQTWSFADTSNHESLLVVVPSILAIFLKTISTQLDFRDFGIALCKYLLQKDQLKLFNRSLTSTKAKEHLISPCIRLLTEIVSFDGGAVARLVYSKREITFKRLDVFLTPNKAQTEEALDESRKSTLRRNTQRYVLANFRFQHAAAKREFVEQHKVIRAFLEHIRRDSRDIVLDIIKAIDRDIAQDSSLPRSTKTKFFNRWNLERLVTLYGYDRDSDAPESETLSIAKEIHKLLTKVCTVSEMGVLLPQTGWYPPGSDPDALLTEDDGSIELGLDSPVYLDKYRDSVPVRNGTLSSLIQVLRPESDTLQTELLLTIFKAAPELVADFFTKRTMFTSDPKATPSWLGESAFLFSTVQLPVPANCGWKEKVPAMPPPISVVIENILPRPLTQKTLSRCLNQNTDNVITLFAVRILTVAFRKLQAVLKIFNSDHGIGQSFWNQASAKLIAEFCRRCPPMKDAVLTFKRTPKEDLQQRDAVMELLCMFYETVPSIAFEENFDVTLILVDVLHQLEKPELSADDSELLLSLLQNILKIAHVSASMRWWQQPDLSGMFGDLPTEDKNHAALHKWEHDEIDVAIEKGRIRDLMLCLCSEHEEVRRQAFVGVSRFMAKLKESNYSEWRSIYILSGEFLETANHVGFQTPLPWIAGECAASCLMVLTDPLHKMYGKVNKFLQKRPSWEIGKIPSYWIDKILLNEPEYDDGYVDEITWLLDLFVGGLRTAQDLDIYRRANVFERILSLYNSPTLNASLKKKILHLVFRATQVGGGSTLITRAAAISWVRGQMAGSDPHSAIMSELTRAIYDSSDHERVDKWSGASIPRLVEQIGS
;
A
#
# COMPACT_ATOMS: atom_id res chain seq x y z
N MET A 1 54.84 -15.22 -29.14
CA MET A 1 54.57 -13.76 -29.00
C MET A 1 55.69 -12.87 -29.54
N SER A 2 56.98 -13.21 -29.43
CA SER A 2 58.08 -12.28 -29.77
C SER A 2 58.26 -11.98 -31.28
N GLU A 3 57.94 -12.90 -32.19
CA GLU A 3 58.21 -12.70 -33.63
C GLU A 3 57.30 -11.61 -34.26
N LYS A 4 56.00 -11.63 -33.91
CA LYS A 4 55.02 -10.61 -34.35
C LYS A 4 55.30 -9.23 -33.76
N GLU A 5 55.78 -9.16 -32.52
CA GLU A 5 56.19 -7.89 -31.89
C GLU A 5 57.45 -7.32 -32.55
N THR A 6 58.40 -8.20 -32.91
CA THR A 6 59.62 -7.81 -33.62
C THR A 6 59.31 -7.30 -35.03
N GLU A 7 58.39 -7.94 -35.75
CA GLU A 7 57.93 -7.49 -37.07
C GLU A 7 57.16 -6.16 -36.99
N LYS A 8 56.30 -5.99 -35.98
CA LYS A 8 55.59 -4.73 -35.70
C LYS A 8 56.57 -3.59 -35.43
N ALA A 9 57.61 -3.83 -34.62
CA ALA A 9 58.65 -2.86 -34.34
C ALA A 9 59.44 -2.47 -35.60
N LYS A 10 59.76 -3.43 -36.49
CA LYS A 10 60.38 -3.13 -37.80
C LYS A 10 59.50 -2.25 -38.66
N LYS A 11 58.20 -2.56 -38.79
CA LYS A 11 57.24 -1.75 -39.55
C LYS A 11 57.09 -0.33 -38.98
N LEU A 12 57.09 -0.18 -37.66
CA LEU A 12 57.06 1.13 -37.01
C LEU A 12 58.35 1.94 -37.27
N ARG A 13 59.53 1.32 -37.30
CA ARG A 13 60.78 2.01 -37.67
C ARG A 13 60.77 2.52 -39.11
N ILE A 14 60.26 1.71 -40.05
CA ILE A 14 60.10 2.13 -41.45
C ILE A 14 59.12 3.31 -41.54
N LEU A 15 58.00 3.24 -40.81
CA LEU A 15 57.03 4.34 -40.77
C LEU A 15 57.64 5.62 -40.19
N LYS A 16 58.50 5.51 -39.16
CA LYS A 16 59.20 6.67 -38.57
C LYS A 16 60.14 7.31 -39.57
N ALA A 17 60.99 6.52 -40.23
CA ALA A 17 61.88 7.01 -41.28
C ALA A 17 61.10 7.72 -42.40
N TYR A 18 59.95 7.17 -42.80
CA TYR A 18 59.07 7.83 -43.76
C TYR A 18 58.51 9.16 -43.21
N CYS A 19 57.99 9.21 -41.99
CA CYS A 19 57.46 10.44 -41.38
C CYS A 19 58.53 11.54 -41.29
N ASP A 20 59.77 11.18 -40.96
CA ASP A 20 60.90 12.12 -40.89
C ASP A 20 61.22 12.74 -42.27
N THR A 21 61.03 12.00 -43.36
CA THR A 21 61.15 12.59 -44.73
C THR A 21 59.98 13.47 -45.14
N GLN A 22 58.83 13.33 -44.46
CA GLN A 22 57.55 13.96 -44.83
C GLN A 22 57.23 15.21 -44.00
N ILE A 23 58.13 15.63 -43.11
CA ILE A 23 58.02 16.86 -42.32
C ILE A 23 58.99 17.93 -42.84
N LYS A 24 58.45 19.09 -43.21
CA LYS A 24 59.25 20.28 -43.52
C LYS A 24 59.00 21.33 -42.43
N LYS A 25 59.98 21.53 -41.55
CA LYS A 25 59.97 22.61 -40.54
C LYS A 25 60.53 23.87 -41.20
N VAL A 26 59.72 24.92 -41.32
CA VAL A 26 60.18 26.23 -41.82
C VAL A 26 60.79 27.01 -40.65
N SER A 27 61.94 27.64 -40.88
CA SER A 27 62.83 28.22 -39.86
C SER A 27 62.32 29.49 -39.17
N ASP A 28 61.09 29.96 -39.47
CA ASP A 28 60.68 31.33 -39.16
C ASP A 28 59.32 31.42 -38.45
N GLY A 29 59.15 30.67 -37.36
CA GLY A 29 57.92 30.68 -36.54
C GLY A 29 56.65 30.19 -37.24
N SER A 30 56.77 29.74 -38.50
CA SER A 30 55.69 29.17 -39.30
C SER A 30 55.53 27.68 -39.03
N GLU A 31 54.27 27.26 -38.95
CA GLU A 31 53.87 25.90 -38.62
C GLU A 31 54.37 24.87 -39.65
N ALA A 32 54.80 23.70 -39.17
CA ALA A 32 55.40 22.65 -39.99
C ALA A 32 54.42 22.07 -41.02
N ILE A 33 54.92 21.76 -42.22
CA ILE A 33 54.15 21.11 -43.29
C ILE A 33 54.37 19.60 -43.19
N CYS A 34 53.28 18.85 -43.09
CA CYS A 34 53.30 17.39 -42.96
C CYS A 34 52.49 16.74 -44.09
N PHE A 35 53.03 15.68 -44.71
CA PHE A 35 52.40 14.94 -45.81
C PHE A 35 51.86 15.83 -46.96
N PRO A 36 52.72 16.65 -47.59
CA PRO A 36 52.29 17.60 -48.62
C PRO A 36 51.53 16.93 -49.77
N ASP A 37 52.01 15.78 -50.27
CA ASP A 37 51.41 15.09 -51.42
C ASP A 37 50.02 14.52 -51.10
N LEU A 38 49.84 13.99 -49.88
CA LEU A 38 48.56 13.44 -49.43
C LEU A 38 47.50 14.55 -49.28
N ILE A 39 47.92 15.71 -48.79
CA ILE A 39 47.06 16.86 -48.59
C ILE A 39 46.75 17.59 -49.91
N GLN A 40 47.71 17.63 -50.84
CA GLN A 40 47.44 18.04 -52.22
C GLN A 40 46.45 17.10 -52.91
N THR A 41 46.57 15.79 -52.68
CA THR A 41 45.60 14.80 -53.18
C THR A 41 44.20 15.08 -52.63
N TRP A 42 44.08 15.44 -51.35
CA TRP A 42 42.81 15.84 -50.75
C TRP A 42 42.26 17.15 -51.37
N SER A 43 43.12 18.14 -51.58
CA SER A 43 42.74 19.42 -52.21
C SER A 43 42.31 19.25 -53.68
N PHE A 44 43.00 18.36 -54.41
CA PHE A 44 42.62 17.98 -55.78
C PHE A 44 41.27 17.28 -55.78
N ALA A 45 41.02 16.36 -54.83
CA ALA A 45 39.75 15.66 -54.71
C ALA A 45 38.57 16.61 -54.41
N ASP A 46 38.81 17.69 -53.65
CA ASP A 46 37.81 18.73 -53.39
C ASP A 46 37.46 19.50 -54.68
N THR A 47 38.49 19.93 -55.43
CA THR A 47 38.31 20.70 -56.68
C THR A 47 37.67 19.85 -57.80
N SER A 48 38.06 18.58 -57.90
CA SER A 48 37.55 17.62 -58.89
C SER A 48 36.26 16.91 -58.45
N ASN A 49 35.78 17.17 -57.23
CA ASN A 49 34.63 16.52 -56.60
C ASN A 49 34.70 14.97 -56.63
N HIS A 50 35.90 14.42 -56.47
CA HIS A 50 36.13 12.98 -56.50
C HIS A 50 35.85 12.34 -55.15
N GLU A 51 34.62 11.83 -54.97
CA GLU A 51 34.10 11.36 -53.68
C GLU A 51 34.95 10.26 -53.02
N SER A 52 35.52 9.32 -53.78
CA SER A 52 36.31 8.22 -53.20
C SER A 52 37.56 8.72 -52.46
N LEU A 53 38.28 9.68 -53.05
CA LEU A 53 39.49 10.27 -52.48
C LEU A 53 39.15 11.18 -51.28
N LEU A 54 38.00 11.87 -51.33
CA LEU A 54 37.48 12.65 -50.21
C LEU A 54 37.18 11.78 -48.97
N VAL A 55 36.93 10.49 -49.14
CA VAL A 55 36.74 9.52 -48.03
C VAL A 55 38.06 8.89 -47.60
N VAL A 56 38.87 8.44 -48.57
CA VAL A 56 40.08 7.65 -48.30
C VAL A 56 41.13 8.46 -47.58
N VAL A 57 41.41 9.70 -48.01
CA VAL A 57 42.47 10.51 -47.41
C VAL A 57 42.21 10.79 -45.91
N PRO A 58 41.04 11.28 -45.48
CA PRO A 58 40.76 11.48 -44.06
C PRO A 58 40.72 10.17 -43.27
N SER A 59 40.29 9.07 -43.89
CA SER A 59 40.26 7.75 -43.25
C SER A 59 41.68 7.24 -42.94
N ILE A 60 42.60 7.38 -43.89
CA ILE A 60 44.01 7.01 -43.72
C ILE A 60 44.64 7.88 -42.63
N LEU A 61 44.42 9.20 -42.67
CA LEU A 61 44.94 10.11 -41.65
C LEU A 61 44.41 9.77 -40.25
N ALA A 62 43.13 9.42 -40.12
CA ALA A 62 42.55 9.02 -38.83
C ALA A 62 43.17 7.72 -38.32
N ILE A 63 43.34 6.71 -39.18
CA ILE A 63 43.99 5.43 -38.81
C ILE A 63 45.46 5.66 -38.45
N PHE A 64 46.15 6.52 -39.19
CA PHE A 64 47.53 6.91 -38.92
C PHE A 64 47.65 7.55 -37.54
N LEU A 65 46.89 8.61 -37.24
CA LEU A 65 46.87 9.27 -35.93
C LEU A 65 46.55 8.30 -34.79
N LYS A 66 45.56 7.43 -34.98
CA LYS A 66 45.21 6.40 -34.00
C LYS A 66 46.37 5.43 -33.74
N THR A 67 47.10 5.05 -34.78
CA THR A 67 48.24 4.13 -34.67
C THR A 67 49.41 4.79 -33.96
N ILE A 68 49.76 6.02 -34.35
CA ILE A 68 50.88 6.75 -33.76
C ILE A 68 50.62 7.23 -32.34
N SER A 69 49.35 7.39 -31.92
CA SER A 69 48.97 7.77 -30.56
C SER A 69 49.48 6.78 -29.49
N THR A 70 49.74 5.52 -29.86
CA THR A 70 50.30 4.51 -28.95
C THR A 70 51.83 4.53 -28.83
N GLN A 71 52.53 5.38 -29.61
CA GLN A 71 53.98 5.35 -29.77
C GLN A 71 54.59 6.73 -29.47
N LEU A 72 55.44 6.81 -28.43
CA LEU A 72 56.09 8.06 -28.00
C LEU A 72 56.99 8.69 -29.09
N ASP A 73 57.63 7.85 -29.90
CA ASP A 73 58.54 8.26 -30.99
C ASP A 73 57.89 9.15 -32.05
N PHE A 74 56.58 9.09 -32.19
CA PHE A 74 55.82 9.84 -33.20
C PHE A 74 55.13 11.07 -32.63
N ARG A 75 55.32 11.38 -31.34
CA ARG A 75 54.64 12.48 -30.65
C ARG A 75 54.84 13.82 -31.35
N ASP A 76 56.08 14.21 -31.61
CA ASP A 76 56.39 15.51 -32.20
C ASP A 76 55.84 15.65 -33.63
N PHE A 77 55.95 14.58 -34.43
CA PHE A 77 55.38 14.54 -35.77
C PHE A 77 53.85 14.61 -35.73
N GLY A 78 53.21 13.86 -34.84
CA GLY A 78 51.76 13.85 -34.69
C GLY A 78 51.21 15.21 -34.24
N ILE A 79 51.87 15.89 -33.30
CA ILE A 79 51.49 17.26 -32.89
C ILE A 79 51.64 18.23 -34.07
N ALA A 80 52.73 18.13 -34.83
CA ALA A 80 52.96 18.96 -36.02
C ALA A 80 51.87 18.73 -37.08
N LEU A 81 51.53 17.47 -37.37
CA LEU A 81 50.46 17.10 -38.30
C LEU A 81 49.10 17.62 -37.84
N CYS A 82 48.76 17.45 -36.56
CA CYS A 82 47.51 17.95 -36.00
C CYS A 82 47.39 19.48 -36.12
N LYS A 83 48.48 20.23 -35.89
CA LYS A 83 48.51 21.69 -36.09
C LYS A 83 48.35 22.04 -37.58
N TYR A 84 49.06 21.35 -38.46
CA TYR A 84 48.99 21.56 -39.91
C TYR A 84 47.57 21.33 -40.46
N LEU A 85 46.88 20.27 -40.02
CA LEU A 85 45.50 19.98 -40.41
C LEU A 85 44.48 21.03 -39.93
N LEU A 86 44.83 21.83 -38.92
CA LEU A 86 43.99 22.91 -38.37
C LEU A 86 44.33 24.30 -38.94
N GLN A 87 45.20 24.37 -39.94
CA GLN A 87 45.47 25.59 -40.70
C GLN A 87 44.28 26.00 -41.55
N LYS A 88 44.22 27.30 -41.90
CA LYS A 88 43.08 27.87 -42.66
C LYS A 88 42.82 27.14 -43.98
N ASP A 89 43.84 26.71 -44.70
CA ASP A 89 43.66 26.05 -46.00
C ASP A 89 43.14 24.62 -45.85
N GLN A 90 43.65 23.87 -44.89
CA GLN A 90 43.20 22.50 -44.64
C GLN A 90 41.82 22.45 -43.98
N LEU A 91 41.47 23.44 -43.15
CA LEU A 91 40.14 23.59 -42.58
C LEU A 91 39.04 23.79 -43.63
N LYS A 92 39.36 24.33 -44.82
CA LYS A 92 38.38 24.43 -45.92
C LYS A 92 37.92 23.04 -46.38
N LEU A 93 38.83 22.07 -46.42
CA LEU A 93 38.54 20.68 -46.77
C LEU A 93 37.59 20.03 -45.75
N PHE A 94 37.83 20.26 -44.45
CA PHE A 94 36.89 19.86 -43.39
C PHE A 94 35.53 20.54 -43.54
N ASN A 95 35.50 21.85 -43.78
CA ASN A 95 34.26 22.62 -43.91
C ASN A 95 33.41 22.14 -45.10
N ARG A 96 34.03 21.78 -46.23
CA ARG A 96 33.32 21.19 -47.37
C ARG A 96 32.64 19.89 -46.96
N SER A 97 33.40 18.95 -46.40
CA SER A 97 32.88 17.64 -46.01
C SER A 97 31.76 17.76 -44.96
N LEU A 98 31.95 18.59 -43.93
CA LEU A 98 30.95 18.82 -42.87
C LEU A 98 29.73 19.63 -43.34
N THR A 99 29.83 20.41 -44.42
CA THR A 99 28.67 21.13 -44.98
C THR A 99 27.85 20.26 -45.95
N SER A 100 28.30 19.05 -46.26
CA SER A 100 27.59 18.11 -47.14
C SER A 100 26.20 17.72 -46.61
N THR A 101 25.33 17.26 -47.50
CA THR A 101 23.99 16.77 -47.11
C THR A 101 24.12 15.51 -46.25
N LYS A 102 23.18 15.30 -45.32
CA LYS A 102 23.20 14.18 -44.37
C LYS A 102 23.12 12.81 -45.07
N ALA A 103 22.60 12.75 -46.30
CA ALA A 103 22.59 11.55 -47.13
C ALA A 103 24.00 11.09 -47.53
N LYS A 104 24.99 12.00 -47.59
CA LYS A 104 26.39 11.69 -47.88
C LYS A 104 27.19 11.40 -46.61
N GLU A 105 26.67 10.53 -45.75
CA GLU A 105 27.29 10.13 -44.49
C GLU A 105 28.73 9.61 -44.66
N HIS A 106 29.00 8.89 -45.76
CA HIS A 106 30.31 8.35 -46.07
C HIS A 106 31.40 9.43 -46.24
N LEU A 107 31.04 10.67 -46.60
CA LEU A 107 31.99 11.81 -46.68
C LEU A 107 32.23 12.46 -45.31
N ILE A 108 31.19 12.51 -44.47
CA ILE A 108 31.21 13.23 -43.18
C ILE A 108 31.93 12.39 -42.11
N SER A 109 31.62 11.09 -42.05
CA SER A 109 32.08 10.17 -41.00
C SER A 109 33.62 10.09 -40.87
N PRO A 110 34.42 9.95 -41.96
CA PRO A 110 35.88 9.99 -41.90
C PRO A 110 36.44 11.29 -41.32
N CYS A 111 35.84 12.44 -41.65
CA CYS A 111 36.28 13.74 -41.17
C CYS A 111 36.04 13.88 -39.66
N ILE A 112 34.89 13.43 -39.16
CA ILE A 112 34.59 13.42 -37.71
C ILE A 112 35.52 12.47 -36.96
N ARG A 113 35.82 11.30 -37.53
CA ARG A 113 36.82 10.37 -36.96
C ARG A 113 38.20 11.01 -36.90
N LEU A 114 38.63 11.66 -37.97
CA LEU A 114 39.91 12.38 -38.00
C LEU A 114 39.95 13.47 -36.91
N LEU A 115 38.90 14.29 -36.80
CA LEU A 115 38.80 15.31 -35.73
C LEU A 115 38.82 14.68 -34.33
N THR A 116 38.21 13.50 -34.14
CA THR A 116 38.25 12.76 -32.87
C THR A 116 39.66 12.37 -32.49
N GLU A 117 40.44 11.83 -33.43
CA GLU A 117 41.84 11.47 -33.19
C GLU A 117 42.73 12.71 -32.99
N ILE A 118 42.45 13.82 -33.68
CA ILE A 118 43.17 15.09 -33.46
C ILE A 118 42.95 15.63 -32.03
N VAL A 119 41.71 15.57 -31.53
CA VAL A 119 41.37 16.02 -30.17
C VAL A 119 41.96 15.12 -29.10
N SER A 120 42.01 13.80 -29.33
CA SER A 120 42.54 12.83 -28.36
C SER A 120 44.07 12.70 -28.37
N PHE A 121 44.75 13.19 -29.41
CA PHE A 121 46.19 13.02 -29.59
C PHE A 121 47.00 13.61 -28.43
N ASP A 122 47.98 12.86 -27.94
CA ASP A 122 48.87 13.22 -26.83
C ASP A 122 48.13 13.76 -25.60
N GLY A 123 46.97 13.17 -25.27
CA GLY A 123 46.17 13.58 -24.11
C GLY A 123 45.50 14.95 -24.26
N GLY A 124 45.32 15.44 -25.49
CA GLY A 124 44.64 16.72 -25.75
C GLY A 124 45.55 17.90 -26.01
N ALA A 125 46.83 17.68 -26.36
CA ALA A 125 47.80 18.75 -26.59
C ALA A 125 47.32 19.81 -27.62
N VAL A 126 46.50 19.40 -28.60
CA VAL A 126 45.98 20.27 -29.68
C VAL A 126 44.49 20.61 -29.48
N ALA A 127 43.84 20.10 -28.42
CA ALA A 127 42.40 20.27 -28.20
C ALA A 127 41.97 21.74 -28.14
N ARG A 128 42.78 22.61 -27.52
CA ARG A 128 42.56 24.07 -27.48
C ARG A 128 42.49 24.70 -28.88
N LEU A 129 43.35 24.25 -29.78
CA LEU A 129 43.41 24.77 -31.15
C LEU A 129 42.17 24.35 -31.93
N VAL A 130 41.72 23.10 -31.76
CA VAL A 130 40.44 22.61 -32.31
C VAL A 130 39.28 23.48 -31.83
N TYR A 131 39.25 23.81 -30.54
CA TYR A 131 38.22 24.69 -29.96
C TYR A 131 38.27 26.12 -30.52
N SER A 132 39.46 26.68 -30.74
CA SER A 132 39.63 28.01 -31.33
C SER A 132 39.02 28.12 -32.73
N LYS A 133 38.83 26.98 -33.42
CA LYS A 133 38.25 26.85 -34.76
C LYS A 133 36.83 26.26 -34.74
N ARG A 134 36.12 26.38 -33.61
CA ARG A 134 34.76 25.83 -33.38
C ARG A 134 33.73 26.16 -34.45
N GLU A 135 33.86 27.30 -35.13
CA GLU A 135 32.95 27.70 -36.22
C GLU A 135 32.89 26.67 -37.36
N ILE A 136 33.97 25.92 -37.57
CA ILE A 136 34.06 24.84 -38.55
C ILE A 136 34.01 23.49 -37.83
N THR A 137 34.80 23.29 -36.77
CA THR A 137 34.99 21.98 -36.13
C THR A 137 33.76 21.48 -35.35
N PHE A 138 32.88 22.38 -34.90
CA PHE A 138 31.61 22.04 -34.24
C PHE A 138 30.38 22.35 -35.09
N LYS A 139 30.59 22.68 -36.37
CA LYS A 139 29.51 23.03 -37.28
C LYS A 139 28.58 21.83 -37.51
N ARG A 140 27.28 22.03 -37.29
CA ARG A 140 26.20 21.04 -37.55
C ARG A 140 26.33 19.72 -36.77
N LEU A 141 27.05 19.70 -35.65
CA LEU A 141 27.14 18.50 -34.79
C LEU A 141 25.76 18.02 -34.32
N ASP A 142 24.85 18.95 -34.02
CA ASP A 142 23.46 18.67 -33.66
C ASP A 142 22.76 17.84 -34.75
N VAL A 143 22.94 18.18 -36.02
CA VAL A 143 22.35 17.47 -37.17
C VAL A 143 22.94 16.06 -37.34
N PHE A 144 24.24 15.89 -37.09
CA PHE A 144 24.91 14.58 -37.22
C PHE A 144 24.61 13.64 -36.05
N LEU A 145 24.28 14.20 -34.89
CA LEU A 145 23.82 13.43 -33.75
C LEU A 145 22.40 12.92 -33.99
N THR A 146 21.49 13.67 -34.62
CA THR A 146 20.14 13.14 -34.91
C THR A 146 20.20 11.95 -35.90
N PRO A 147 19.59 10.79 -35.61
CA PRO A 147 19.57 9.64 -36.53
C PRO A 147 18.73 9.92 -37.81
N ASN A 148 18.94 9.17 -38.89
CA ASN A 148 18.08 9.21 -40.09
C ASN A 148 16.84 8.30 -39.95
N LYS A 149 15.77 8.60 -40.71
CA LYS A 149 14.54 7.78 -40.73
C LYS A 149 14.83 6.32 -41.13
N ALA A 150 15.66 6.09 -42.15
CA ALA A 150 16.08 4.73 -42.56
C ALA A 150 16.90 3.97 -41.49
N GLN A 151 17.72 4.68 -40.71
CA GLN A 151 18.51 4.10 -39.62
C GLN A 151 17.68 3.77 -38.37
N THR A 152 16.42 4.21 -38.35
CA THR A 152 15.49 3.96 -37.23
C THR A 152 14.76 2.63 -37.38
N GLU A 153 14.67 2.08 -38.60
CA GLU A 153 13.93 0.85 -38.92
C GLU A 153 14.82 -0.41 -38.95
N GLU A 154 16.12 -0.29 -39.24
CA GLU A 154 17.07 -1.42 -39.36
C GLU A 154 17.82 -1.78 -38.05
N ALA A 155 17.24 -1.47 -36.87
CA ALA A 155 17.95 -1.51 -35.59
C ALA A 155 18.29 -2.91 -35.04
N LEU A 156 17.91 -4.00 -35.71
CA LEU A 156 17.92 -5.33 -35.11
C LEU A 156 19.21 -6.15 -35.30
N ASP A 157 20.10 -5.85 -36.26
CA ASP A 157 21.11 -6.87 -36.66
C ASP A 157 22.58 -6.42 -36.78
N GLU A 158 22.94 -5.15 -36.53
CA GLU A 158 24.31 -4.68 -36.82
C GLU A 158 24.97 -3.90 -35.68
N SER A 159 25.23 -4.57 -34.57
CA SER A 159 25.98 -4.07 -33.39
C SER A 159 27.38 -3.50 -33.67
N ARG A 160 27.87 -3.54 -34.92
CA ARG A 160 29.24 -3.16 -35.31
C ARG A 160 29.35 -2.13 -36.43
N LYS A 161 28.26 -1.67 -37.06
CA LYS A 161 28.39 -0.65 -38.12
C LYS A 161 28.71 0.73 -37.54
N SER A 162 29.73 1.36 -38.11
CA SER A 162 30.22 2.68 -37.75
C SER A 162 29.30 3.78 -38.33
N THR A 163 28.21 4.08 -37.64
CA THR A 163 27.26 5.14 -38.04
C THR A 163 27.79 6.54 -37.78
N LEU A 164 27.25 7.54 -38.49
CA LEU A 164 27.57 8.96 -38.34
C LEU A 164 27.28 9.43 -36.91
N ARG A 165 26.12 9.05 -36.36
CA ARG A 165 25.76 9.37 -34.97
C ARG A 165 26.80 8.83 -34.00
N ARG A 166 27.18 7.55 -34.11
CA ARG A 166 28.17 6.92 -33.22
C ARG A 166 29.55 7.59 -33.30
N ASN A 167 30.02 7.93 -34.49
CA ASN A 167 31.29 8.65 -34.64
C ASN A 167 31.21 10.08 -34.08
N THR A 168 30.08 10.75 -34.26
CA THR A 168 29.85 12.08 -33.70
C THR A 168 29.75 12.04 -32.17
N GLN A 169 29.12 11.02 -31.60
CA GLN A 169 29.11 10.78 -30.15
C GLN A 169 30.52 10.60 -29.61
N ARG A 170 31.36 9.77 -30.25
CA ARG A 170 32.77 9.62 -29.87
C ARG A 170 33.54 10.94 -29.93
N TYR A 171 33.26 11.78 -30.93
CA TYR A 171 33.85 13.10 -31.03
C TYR A 171 33.42 14.01 -29.86
N VAL A 172 32.14 14.01 -29.49
CA VAL A 172 31.63 14.74 -28.30
C VAL A 172 32.31 14.23 -27.03
N LEU A 173 32.42 12.91 -26.84
CA LEU A 173 33.09 12.29 -25.69
C LEU A 173 34.57 12.67 -25.62
N ALA A 174 35.28 12.70 -26.75
CA ALA A 174 36.66 13.15 -26.81
C ALA A 174 36.79 14.63 -26.38
N ASN A 175 35.85 15.48 -26.78
CA ASN A 175 35.82 16.87 -26.34
C ASN A 175 35.54 17.02 -24.84
N PHE A 176 34.69 16.18 -24.24
CA PHE A 176 34.53 16.19 -22.77
C PHE A 176 35.81 15.77 -22.04
N ARG A 177 36.55 14.78 -22.56
CA ARG A 177 37.72 14.23 -21.87
C ARG A 177 38.96 15.13 -21.96
N PHE A 178 39.23 15.73 -23.13
CA PHE A 178 40.54 16.32 -23.43
C PHE A 178 40.55 17.85 -23.56
N GLN A 179 39.39 18.51 -23.55
CA GLN A 179 39.35 19.99 -23.62
C GLN A 179 39.76 20.62 -22.29
N HIS A 180 40.44 21.77 -22.36
CA HIS A 180 40.76 22.57 -21.16
C HIS A 180 39.52 23.20 -20.54
N ALA A 181 39.58 23.53 -19.25
CA ALA A 181 38.46 24.01 -18.44
C ALA A 181 37.57 25.09 -19.10
N ALA A 182 38.16 26.15 -19.68
CA ALA A 182 37.39 27.22 -20.32
C ALA A 182 36.66 26.77 -21.60
N ALA A 183 37.37 26.06 -22.49
CA ALA A 183 36.81 25.52 -23.73
C ALA A 183 35.72 24.47 -23.44
N LYS A 184 35.98 23.61 -22.45
CA LYS A 184 35.04 22.59 -21.99
C LYS A 184 33.77 23.21 -21.42
N ARG A 185 33.91 24.28 -20.63
CA ARG A 185 32.76 25.04 -20.10
C ARG A 185 31.84 25.54 -21.21
N GLU A 186 32.41 26.24 -22.19
CA GLU A 186 31.62 26.78 -23.31
C GLU A 186 31.03 25.67 -24.19
N PHE A 187 31.73 24.54 -24.39
CA PHE A 187 31.20 23.40 -25.13
C PHE A 187 30.01 22.73 -24.43
N VAL A 188 30.10 22.52 -23.12
CA VAL A 188 29.01 21.97 -22.29
C VAL A 188 27.77 22.88 -22.30
N GLU A 189 27.97 24.20 -22.43
CA GLU A 189 26.88 25.17 -22.54
C GLU A 189 26.20 25.19 -23.92
N GLN A 190 26.69 24.47 -24.93
CA GLN A 190 26.05 24.36 -26.24
C GLN A 190 24.80 23.46 -26.19
N HIS A 191 23.68 24.02 -25.74
CA HIS A 191 22.43 23.29 -25.47
C HIS A 191 21.93 22.47 -26.66
N LYS A 192 22.06 22.95 -27.91
CA LYS A 192 21.61 22.21 -29.11
C LYS A 192 22.37 20.89 -29.30
N VAL A 193 23.69 20.91 -29.12
CA VAL A 193 24.55 19.74 -29.30
C VAL A 193 24.31 18.74 -28.17
N ILE A 194 24.28 19.21 -26.92
CA ILE A 194 24.01 18.34 -25.75
C ILE A 194 22.62 17.71 -25.82
N ARG A 195 21.61 18.48 -26.24
CA ARG A 195 20.26 17.97 -26.43
C ARG A 195 20.23 16.85 -27.47
N ALA A 196 20.76 17.09 -28.67
CA ALA A 196 20.81 16.09 -29.75
C ALA A 196 21.65 14.85 -29.38
N PHE A 197 22.68 15.03 -28.54
CA PHE A 197 23.50 13.95 -28.02
C PHE A 197 22.68 12.97 -27.16
N LEU A 198 21.84 13.49 -26.24
CA LEU A 198 21.05 12.69 -25.30
C LEU A 198 19.66 12.26 -25.83
N GLU A 199 19.11 12.93 -26.83
CA GLU A 199 17.71 12.76 -27.27
C GLU A 199 17.33 11.31 -27.62
N HIS A 200 18.21 10.59 -28.31
CA HIS A 200 17.97 9.23 -28.79
C HIS A 200 18.81 8.17 -28.09
N ILE A 201 19.33 8.46 -26.89
CA ILE A 201 20.27 7.59 -26.18
C ILE A 201 19.74 6.18 -25.91
N ARG A 202 18.42 6.01 -25.77
CA ARG A 202 17.76 4.69 -25.58
C ARG A 202 17.88 3.75 -26.77
N ARG A 203 18.08 4.29 -27.99
CA ARG A 203 18.21 3.50 -29.23
C ARG A 203 19.66 3.25 -29.64
N ASP A 204 20.61 3.86 -28.94
CA ASP A 204 22.03 3.67 -29.22
C ASP A 204 22.50 2.31 -28.69
N SER A 205 23.62 1.80 -29.21
CA SER A 205 24.14 0.49 -28.80
C SER A 205 24.69 0.50 -27.37
N ARG A 206 24.61 -0.65 -26.68
CA ARG A 206 24.95 -0.78 -25.26
C ARG A 206 26.34 -0.26 -24.89
N ASP A 207 27.33 -0.53 -25.74
CA ASP A 207 28.71 -0.12 -25.51
C ASP A 207 28.91 1.41 -25.51
N ILE A 208 28.29 2.13 -26.45
CA ILE A 208 28.40 3.59 -26.51
C ILE A 208 27.62 4.24 -25.36
N VAL A 209 26.46 3.69 -24.97
CA VAL A 209 25.68 4.19 -23.83
C VAL A 209 26.49 4.08 -22.53
N LEU A 210 27.16 2.95 -22.30
CA LEU A 210 28.04 2.78 -21.14
C LEU A 210 29.22 3.77 -21.14
N ASP A 211 29.85 4.00 -22.29
CA ASP A 211 30.90 5.01 -22.43
C ASP A 211 30.39 6.43 -22.15
N ILE A 212 29.16 6.75 -22.58
CA ILE A 212 28.51 8.03 -22.31
C ILE A 212 28.27 8.22 -20.81
N ILE A 213 27.69 7.22 -20.12
CA ILE A 213 27.42 7.30 -18.68
C ILE A 213 28.73 7.51 -17.90
N LYS A 214 29.76 6.72 -18.23
CA LYS A 214 31.08 6.82 -17.59
C LYS A 214 31.77 8.15 -17.85
N ALA A 215 31.65 8.69 -19.07
CA ALA A 215 32.19 10.00 -19.40
C ALA A 215 31.45 11.13 -18.68
N ILE A 216 30.12 11.06 -18.54
CA ILE A 216 29.36 12.05 -17.77
C ILE A 216 29.77 12.00 -16.28
N ASP A 217 29.96 10.81 -15.68
CA ASP A 217 30.42 10.68 -14.29
C ASP A 217 31.83 11.27 -14.11
N ARG A 218 32.80 10.83 -14.92
CA ARG A 218 34.22 11.21 -14.79
C ARG A 218 34.47 12.65 -15.22
N ASP A 219 34.00 13.03 -16.41
CA ASP A 219 34.41 14.25 -17.08
C ASP A 219 33.46 15.43 -16.83
N ILE A 220 32.26 15.23 -16.30
CA ILE A 220 31.31 16.34 -16.05
C ILE A 220 30.97 16.44 -14.57
N ALA A 221 30.49 15.36 -13.95
CA ALA A 221 30.08 15.37 -12.55
C ALA A 221 31.30 15.58 -11.64
N GLN A 222 32.29 14.67 -11.70
CA GLN A 222 33.46 14.66 -10.83
C GLN A 222 34.54 15.69 -11.19
N ASP A 223 34.43 16.36 -12.34
CA ASP A 223 35.42 17.34 -12.78
C ASP A 223 35.38 18.61 -11.90
N SER A 224 36.46 18.86 -11.16
CA SER A 224 36.62 20.04 -10.30
C SER A 224 36.93 21.32 -11.07
N SER A 225 37.33 21.23 -12.34
CA SER A 225 37.61 22.39 -13.20
C SER A 225 36.33 23.09 -13.70
N LEU A 226 35.19 22.40 -13.68
CA LEU A 226 33.90 22.94 -14.08
C LEU A 226 33.20 23.61 -12.88
N PRO A 227 32.75 24.86 -13.02
CA PRO A 227 32.02 25.52 -11.96
C PRO A 227 30.65 24.89 -11.81
N ARG A 228 30.09 25.03 -10.60
CA ARG A 228 28.76 24.53 -10.25
C ARG A 228 27.68 24.95 -11.26
N SER A 229 27.66 26.21 -11.68
CA SER A 229 26.66 26.76 -12.60
C SER A 229 26.63 26.03 -13.95
N THR A 230 27.80 25.67 -14.50
CA THR A 230 27.89 24.92 -15.75
C THR A 230 27.41 23.48 -15.56
N LYS A 231 27.72 22.84 -14.42
CA LYS A 231 27.18 21.52 -14.10
C LYS A 231 25.65 21.55 -14.00
N THR A 232 25.07 22.56 -13.35
CA THR A 232 23.61 22.74 -13.27
C THR A 232 22.97 22.96 -14.65
N LYS A 233 23.61 23.71 -15.55
CA LYS A 233 23.15 23.90 -16.94
C LYS A 233 23.19 22.60 -17.76
N PHE A 234 24.20 21.76 -17.54
CA PHE A 234 24.28 20.43 -18.17
C PHE A 234 23.20 19.51 -17.61
N PHE A 235 23.07 19.40 -16.30
CA PHE A 235 22.01 18.62 -15.64
C PHE A 235 20.71 19.43 -15.52
N ASN A 236 20.27 20.03 -16.63
CA ASN A 236 18.97 20.68 -16.70
C ASN A 236 17.84 19.64 -16.66
N ARG A 237 16.61 20.11 -16.47
CA ARG A 237 15.40 19.29 -16.42
C ARG A 237 15.32 18.28 -17.57
N TRP A 238 15.43 18.76 -18.81
CA TRP A 238 15.26 17.91 -19.99
C TRP A 238 16.34 16.83 -20.11
N ASN A 239 17.60 17.18 -19.85
CA ASN A 239 18.73 16.25 -19.93
C ASN A 239 18.60 15.15 -18.87
N LEU A 240 18.22 15.48 -17.64
CA LEU A 240 17.98 14.50 -16.58
C LEU A 240 16.79 13.58 -16.91
N GLU A 241 15.69 14.12 -17.45
CA GLU A 241 14.56 13.32 -17.91
C GLU A 241 14.97 12.31 -18.99
N ARG A 242 15.87 12.67 -19.92
CA ARG A 242 16.41 11.72 -20.91
C ARG A 242 17.30 10.66 -20.27
N LEU A 243 18.13 11.03 -19.31
CA LEU A 243 18.97 10.08 -18.57
C LEU A 243 18.14 9.06 -17.79
N VAL A 244 17.02 9.47 -17.19
CA VAL A 244 16.08 8.55 -16.50
C VAL A 244 15.49 7.51 -17.46
N THR A 245 15.34 7.81 -18.75
CA THR A 245 14.82 6.80 -19.71
C THR A 245 15.73 5.56 -19.85
N LEU A 246 17.00 5.65 -19.43
CA LEU A 246 17.94 4.54 -19.46
C LEU A 246 17.68 3.45 -18.42
N TYR A 247 16.87 3.71 -17.38
CA TYR A 247 16.43 2.64 -16.47
C TYR A 247 15.66 1.53 -17.20
N GLY A 248 14.90 1.89 -18.24
CA GLY A 248 14.16 0.95 -19.06
C GLY A 248 14.95 0.33 -20.22
N TYR A 249 16.23 0.67 -20.38
CA TYR A 249 17.02 0.26 -21.55
C TYR A 249 17.13 -1.26 -21.68
N ASP A 250 17.48 -1.94 -20.59
CA ASP A 250 17.69 -3.39 -20.58
C ASP A 250 16.37 -4.17 -20.82
N ARG A 251 15.19 -3.53 -20.61
CA ARG A 251 13.87 -4.15 -20.84
C ARG A 251 13.44 -4.21 -22.31
N ASP A 252 13.97 -3.32 -23.16
CA ASP A 252 13.64 -3.28 -24.58
C ASP A 252 14.69 -3.96 -25.47
N SER A 253 15.82 -4.38 -24.90
CA SER A 253 16.90 -4.99 -25.68
C SER A 253 16.74 -6.52 -25.70
N ASP A 254 16.51 -7.10 -26.88
CA ASP A 254 16.50 -8.55 -27.12
C ASP A 254 17.90 -9.22 -26.97
N ALA A 255 18.91 -8.47 -26.52
CA ALA A 255 20.27 -8.98 -26.38
C ALA A 255 20.37 -9.87 -25.13
N PRO A 256 21.04 -11.04 -25.21
CA PRO A 256 21.20 -11.93 -24.07
C PRO A 256 21.81 -11.18 -22.89
N GLU A 257 21.20 -11.34 -21.72
CA GLU A 257 21.67 -10.76 -20.45
C GLU A 257 23.12 -11.19 -20.19
N SER A 258 24.07 -10.38 -20.65
CA SER A 258 25.44 -10.48 -20.15
C SER A 258 25.42 -10.00 -18.70
N GLU A 259 25.59 -10.94 -17.77
CA GLU A 259 25.53 -10.75 -16.31
C GLU A 259 26.46 -9.65 -15.76
N THR A 260 27.41 -9.14 -16.54
CA THR A 260 28.53 -8.37 -15.99
C THR A 260 28.28 -6.87 -15.83
N LEU A 261 27.44 -6.20 -16.63
CA LEU A 261 27.28 -4.72 -16.55
C LEU A 261 25.90 -4.22 -17.04
N SER A 262 24.90 -4.15 -16.17
CA SER A 262 23.58 -3.56 -16.49
C SER A 262 23.66 -2.03 -16.63
N ILE A 263 23.03 -1.49 -17.67
CA ILE A 263 22.96 -0.03 -17.90
C ILE A 263 22.15 0.65 -16.80
N ALA A 264 21.06 0.01 -16.35
CA ALA A 264 20.21 0.53 -15.28
C ALA A 264 21.00 0.77 -13.98
N LYS A 265 21.92 -0.14 -13.62
CA LYS A 265 22.77 0.01 -12.42
C LYS A 265 23.79 1.15 -12.55
N GLU A 266 24.42 1.30 -13.71
CA GLU A 266 25.41 2.35 -13.94
C GLU A 266 24.77 3.75 -13.97
N ILE A 267 23.60 3.90 -14.61
CA ILE A 267 22.88 5.19 -14.59
C ILE A 267 22.34 5.50 -13.20
N HIS A 268 21.89 4.49 -12.46
CA HIS A 268 21.46 4.66 -11.07
C HIS A 268 22.60 5.21 -10.21
N LYS A 269 23.80 4.61 -10.28
CA LYS A 269 24.99 5.09 -9.57
C LYS A 269 25.32 6.55 -9.90
N LEU A 270 25.22 6.94 -11.17
CA LEU A 270 25.45 8.32 -11.60
C LEU A 270 24.39 9.27 -11.02
N LEU A 271 23.10 8.97 -11.20
CA LEU A 271 22.01 9.84 -10.76
C LEU A 271 21.97 9.98 -9.23
N THR A 272 22.23 8.90 -8.49
CA THR A 272 22.29 8.91 -7.03
C THR A 272 23.40 9.86 -6.55
N LYS A 273 24.59 9.83 -7.14
CA LYS A 273 25.67 10.78 -6.79
C LYS A 273 25.30 12.23 -7.14
N VAL A 274 24.81 12.45 -8.36
CA VAL A 274 24.53 13.80 -8.88
C VAL A 274 23.41 14.48 -8.09
N CYS A 275 22.40 13.74 -7.65
CA CYS A 275 21.26 14.30 -6.93
C CYS A 275 21.47 14.45 -5.41
N THR A 276 22.52 13.85 -4.84
CA THR A 276 22.77 13.85 -3.38
C THR A 276 23.96 14.72 -2.97
N VAL A 277 24.96 14.89 -3.83
CA VAL A 277 26.18 15.62 -3.51
C VAL A 277 26.06 17.07 -4.00
N SER A 278 26.18 18.04 -3.10
CA SER A 278 26.01 19.47 -3.45
C SER A 278 27.09 19.98 -4.43
N GLU A 279 28.29 19.40 -4.41
CA GLU A 279 29.41 19.74 -5.31
C GLU A 279 29.15 19.39 -6.78
N MET A 280 28.23 18.46 -7.04
CA MET A 280 27.84 18.04 -8.40
C MET A 280 26.88 19.04 -9.07
N GLY A 281 26.43 20.05 -8.33
CA GLY A 281 25.74 21.23 -8.86
C GLY A 281 24.23 21.11 -9.01
N VAL A 282 23.65 19.92 -8.90
CA VAL A 282 22.18 19.74 -8.97
C VAL A 282 21.51 20.04 -7.64
N LEU A 283 22.06 19.57 -6.51
CA LEU A 283 21.49 19.80 -5.17
C LEU A 283 21.89 21.17 -4.61
N LEU A 284 20.95 22.12 -4.64
CA LEU A 284 21.05 23.46 -4.04
C LEU A 284 20.96 23.43 -2.50
N PRO A 285 21.63 24.35 -1.79
CA PRO A 285 21.49 24.49 -0.34
C PRO A 285 20.03 24.76 0.04
N GLN A 286 19.48 23.85 0.83
CA GLN A 286 18.06 23.82 1.20
C GLN A 286 17.86 23.98 2.71
N THR A 287 16.66 24.42 3.07
CA THR A 287 16.23 24.77 4.44
C THR A 287 15.27 23.73 5.03
N GLY A 288 15.28 22.50 4.51
CA GLY A 288 14.47 21.40 5.03
C GLY A 288 12.98 21.64 4.87
N TRP A 289 12.24 21.69 5.97
CA TRP A 289 10.79 21.89 5.96
C TRP A 289 10.37 23.36 5.89
N TYR A 290 11.32 24.30 5.84
CA TYR A 290 11.05 25.73 5.70
C TYR A 290 11.06 26.14 4.21
N PRO A 291 9.93 26.57 3.64
CA PRO A 291 9.87 27.05 2.27
C PRO A 291 10.73 28.32 2.06
N PRO A 292 11.18 28.59 0.82
CA PRO A 292 11.93 29.80 0.50
C PRO A 292 11.10 31.05 0.77
N GLY A 293 11.66 31.97 1.57
CA GLY A 293 11.01 33.22 1.97
C GLY A 293 10.37 33.18 3.37
N SER A 294 10.37 32.02 4.04
CA SER A 294 10.11 31.95 5.48
C SER A 294 11.41 32.25 6.23
N ASP A 295 11.40 33.26 7.10
CA ASP A 295 12.51 33.56 8.02
C ASP A 295 12.19 32.96 9.40
N PRO A 296 12.86 31.87 9.82
CA PRO A 296 12.60 31.21 11.11
C PRO A 296 13.14 31.99 12.32
N ASP A 297 14.01 32.97 12.09
CA ASP A 297 14.70 33.73 13.14
C ASP A 297 14.04 35.11 13.40
N ALA A 298 13.20 35.59 12.47
CA ALA A 298 12.43 36.82 12.63
C ALA A 298 11.16 36.58 13.46
N LEU A 299 11.22 36.87 14.76
CA LEU A 299 10.04 36.95 15.62
C LEU A 299 9.12 38.09 15.14
N LEU A 300 7.81 37.87 15.16
CA LEU A 300 6.82 38.90 14.90
C LEU A 300 7.03 40.03 15.92
N THR A 301 7.32 41.24 15.45
CA THR A 301 7.50 42.40 16.32
C THR A 301 6.24 42.65 17.14
N GLU A 302 6.41 42.76 18.46
CA GLU A 302 5.42 43.28 19.41
C GLU A 302 4.98 44.68 18.98
N ASP A 303 3.89 44.80 18.22
CA ASP A 303 3.20 46.08 18.04
C ASP A 303 2.02 46.06 19.03
N ASP A 304 2.15 46.90 20.07
CA ASP A 304 1.45 46.93 21.38
C ASP A 304 -0.07 47.20 21.31
N GLY A 305 -0.69 47.02 20.14
CA GLY A 305 -2.12 47.24 19.90
C GLY A 305 -2.81 46.18 19.03
N SER A 306 -2.12 45.08 18.68
CA SER A 306 -2.66 44.02 17.83
C SER A 306 -3.04 42.76 18.64
N ILE A 307 -4.17 42.13 18.31
CA ILE A 307 -4.57 40.84 18.90
C ILE A 307 -3.56 39.79 18.41
N GLU A 308 -2.87 39.10 19.33
CA GLU A 308 -1.99 37.98 19.01
C GLU A 308 -2.80 36.79 18.45
N LEU A 309 -3.09 36.84 17.15
CA LEU A 309 -3.68 35.70 16.42
C LEU A 309 -2.64 34.60 16.17
N GLY A 310 -1.34 34.88 16.37
CA GLY A 310 -0.25 33.93 16.18
C GLY A 310 -0.31 33.19 14.84
N LEU A 311 -0.24 31.86 14.86
CA LEU A 311 -0.35 31.02 13.66
C LEU A 311 -1.77 30.98 13.06
N ASP A 312 -2.79 31.58 13.71
CA ASP A 312 -4.14 31.77 13.17
C ASP A 312 -4.25 33.00 12.26
N SER A 313 -3.15 33.73 12.06
CA SER A 313 -3.09 34.81 11.07
C SER A 313 -3.35 34.28 9.64
N PRO A 314 -4.19 34.94 8.83
CA PRO A 314 -4.47 34.58 7.44
C PRO A 314 -3.23 34.46 6.54
N VAL A 315 -2.12 35.09 6.94
CA VAL A 315 -0.82 35.02 6.25
C VAL A 315 -0.24 33.59 6.24
N TYR A 316 -0.56 32.78 7.26
CA TYR A 316 0.02 31.46 7.49
C TYR A 316 -0.94 30.29 7.22
N LEU A 317 -2.26 30.53 7.21
CA LEU A 317 -3.26 29.45 7.16
C LEU A 317 -3.44 28.78 5.78
N ASP A 318 -3.05 29.43 4.68
CA ASP A 318 -3.44 28.95 3.34
C ASP A 318 -2.35 28.99 2.25
N LYS A 319 -1.20 29.61 2.52
CA LYS A 319 -0.20 29.90 1.48
C LYS A 319 0.45 28.65 0.86
N TYR A 320 0.57 27.58 1.63
CA TYR A 320 1.34 26.37 1.25
C TYR A 320 0.47 25.11 1.17
N ARG A 321 -0.86 25.28 1.04
CA ARG A 321 -1.79 24.16 0.90
C ARG A 321 -1.81 23.64 -0.53
N ASP A 322 -1.81 24.50 -1.55
CA ASP A 322 -1.91 24.03 -2.95
C ASP A 322 -0.57 23.93 -3.67
N SER A 323 0.43 24.70 -3.25
CA SER A 323 1.78 24.60 -3.79
C SER A 323 2.81 24.97 -2.75
N VAL A 324 3.89 24.18 -2.67
CA VAL A 324 5.04 24.47 -1.82
C VAL A 324 6.17 24.93 -2.74
N PRO A 325 6.61 26.20 -2.67
CA PRO A 325 7.77 26.62 -3.43
C PRO A 325 9.00 25.88 -2.90
N VAL A 326 9.85 25.44 -3.81
CA VAL A 326 11.07 24.66 -3.50
C VAL A 326 12.29 25.34 -4.10
N ARG A 327 13.43 25.31 -3.40
CA ARG A 327 14.69 25.83 -3.94
C ARG A 327 15.19 24.95 -5.08
N ASN A 328 15.07 23.63 -4.92
CA ASN A 328 15.52 22.63 -5.90
C ASN A 328 14.50 22.36 -7.01
N GLY A 329 14.20 23.35 -7.85
CA GLY A 329 13.23 23.22 -8.95
C GLY A 329 13.57 22.15 -10.00
N THR A 330 14.86 21.94 -10.29
CA THR A 330 15.30 20.89 -11.22
C THR A 330 15.05 19.49 -10.65
N LEU A 331 15.34 19.26 -9.37
CA LEU A 331 15.05 17.99 -8.70
C LEU A 331 13.54 17.77 -8.55
N SER A 332 12.77 18.81 -8.22
CA SER A 332 11.31 18.77 -8.21
C SER A 332 10.72 18.32 -9.55
N SER A 333 11.30 18.76 -10.67
CA SER A 333 10.87 18.27 -11.98
C SER A 333 11.27 16.81 -12.23
N LEU A 334 12.46 16.41 -11.80
CA LEU A 334 12.99 15.06 -11.97
C LEU A 334 12.17 14.00 -11.22
N ILE A 335 11.87 14.25 -9.94
CA ILE A 335 11.15 13.30 -9.08
C ILE A 335 9.75 13.00 -9.62
N GLN A 336 9.11 13.95 -10.31
CA GLN A 336 7.79 13.75 -10.92
C GLN A 336 7.81 12.80 -12.13
N VAL A 337 8.98 12.59 -12.75
CA VAL A 337 9.13 11.69 -13.91
C VAL A 337 9.48 10.25 -13.48
N LEU A 338 9.99 10.07 -12.26
CA LEU A 338 10.34 8.75 -11.73
C LEU A 338 9.09 7.89 -11.48
N ARG A 339 9.22 6.58 -11.74
CA ARG A 339 8.16 5.58 -11.58
C ARG A 339 8.51 4.57 -10.48
N PRO A 340 8.41 4.96 -9.19
CA PRO A 340 8.70 4.06 -8.08
C PRO A 340 7.81 2.80 -8.08
N GLU A 341 6.59 2.88 -8.62
CA GLU A 341 5.64 1.78 -8.69
C GLU A 341 6.07 0.61 -9.59
N SER A 342 7.04 0.83 -10.49
CA SER A 342 7.45 -0.14 -11.51
C SER A 342 8.91 -0.59 -11.41
N ASP A 343 9.73 0.10 -10.63
CA ASP A 343 11.19 -0.09 -10.58
C ASP A 343 11.76 0.21 -9.18
N THR A 344 12.42 -0.79 -8.60
CA THR A 344 13.02 -0.71 -7.27
C THR A 344 14.20 0.25 -7.22
N LEU A 345 15.00 0.36 -8.29
CA LEU A 345 16.14 1.28 -8.34
C LEU A 345 15.66 2.74 -8.41
N GLN A 346 14.54 3.00 -9.07
CA GLN A 346 13.94 4.34 -9.07
C GLN A 346 13.35 4.70 -7.71
N THR A 347 12.78 3.72 -7.01
CA THR A 347 12.36 3.87 -5.61
C THR A 347 13.55 4.25 -4.71
N GLU A 348 14.66 3.51 -4.80
CA GLU A 348 15.88 3.82 -4.04
C GLU A 348 16.42 5.22 -4.34
N LEU A 349 16.48 5.61 -5.62
CA LEU A 349 16.93 6.94 -6.03
C LEU A 349 16.03 8.04 -5.42
N LEU A 350 14.71 7.87 -5.49
CA LEU A 350 13.75 8.85 -4.98
C LEU A 350 13.85 8.99 -3.45
N LEU A 351 13.97 7.88 -2.72
CA LEU A 351 14.17 7.89 -1.27
C LEU A 351 15.50 8.57 -0.88
N THR A 352 16.56 8.32 -1.65
CA THR A 352 17.86 8.95 -1.42
C THR A 352 17.81 10.46 -1.69
N ILE A 353 17.07 10.89 -2.72
CA ILE A 353 16.81 12.31 -2.99
C ILE A 353 16.04 12.95 -1.83
N PHE A 354 14.98 12.31 -1.32
CA PHE A 354 14.23 12.84 -0.17
C PHE A 354 15.07 12.92 1.11
N LYS A 355 15.96 11.97 1.34
CA LYS A 355 16.90 12.03 2.47
C LYS A 355 17.89 13.19 2.35
N ALA A 356 18.36 13.49 1.13
CA ALA A 356 19.28 14.60 0.88
C ALA A 356 18.57 15.97 0.84
N ALA A 357 17.34 16.02 0.33
CA ALA A 357 16.52 17.21 0.21
C ALA A 357 15.08 17.00 0.74
N PRO A 358 14.88 17.04 2.07
CA PRO A 358 13.56 16.94 2.70
C PRO A 358 12.50 17.93 2.19
N GLU A 359 12.89 19.08 1.62
CA GLU A 359 11.94 20.06 1.06
C GLU A 359 11.07 19.49 -0.07
N LEU A 360 11.58 18.46 -0.77
CA LEU A 360 10.94 17.88 -1.95
C LEU A 360 9.79 16.92 -1.62
N VAL A 361 9.71 16.42 -0.38
CA VAL A 361 8.68 15.44 0.02
C VAL A 361 7.28 16.05 -0.11
N ALA A 362 7.08 17.24 0.47
CA ALA A 362 5.79 17.93 0.41
C ALA A 362 5.43 18.35 -1.02
N ASP A 363 6.39 18.85 -1.80
CA ASP A 363 6.20 19.21 -3.20
C ASP A 363 5.80 18.00 -4.06
N PHE A 364 6.42 16.84 -3.80
CA PHE A 364 6.15 15.61 -4.53
C PHE A 364 4.68 15.18 -4.39
N PHE A 365 4.21 15.04 -3.15
CA PHE A 365 2.84 14.59 -2.85
C PHE A 365 1.77 15.65 -3.14
N THR A 366 2.14 16.92 -3.25
CA THR A 366 1.20 17.98 -3.65
C THR A 366 0.89 17.91 -5.15
N LYS A 367 1.88 17.56 -5.99
CA LYS A 367 1.73 17.51 -7.46
C LYS A 367 1.32 16.14 -7.99
N ARG A 368 1.68 15.06 -7.29
CA ARG A 368 1.45 13.68 -7.76
C ARG A 368 0.21 13.07 -7.14
N THR A 369 -0.71 12.62 -7.98
CA THR A 369 -1.85 11.79 -7.58
C THR A 369 -1.44 10.31 -7.51
N MET A 370 -1.74 9.65 -6.40
CA MET A 370 -1.55 8.21 -6.16
C MET A 370 -2.86 7.61 -5.62
N PHE A 371 -3.01 6.28 -5.69
CA PHE A 371 -4.25 5.57 -5.28
C PHE A 371 -5.52 6.05 -5.99
N THR A 372 -5.48 6.18 -7.32
CA THR A 372 -6.67 6.52 -8.12
C THR A 372 -7.67 5.37 -8.20
N SER A 373 -7.20 4.13 -8.08
CA SER A 373 -8.02 2.91 -8.04
C SER A 373 -8.35 2.50 -6.61
N ASP A 374 -9.47 1.78 -6.45
CA ASP A 374 -9.82 1.18 -5.17
C ASP A 374 -8.72 0.21 -4.69
N PRO A 375 -8.49 0.12 -3.36
CA PRO A 375 -7.42 -0.69 -2.80
C PRO A 375 -7.60 -2.16 -3.18
N LYS A 376 -6.67 -2.69 -3.97
CA LYS A 376 -6.58 -4.07 -4.42
C LYS A 376 -5.10 -4.43 -4.55
N ALA A 377 -4.69 -5.66 -4.22
CA ALA A 377 -3.30 -6.14 -4.36
C ALA A 377 -2.87 -6.33 -5.82
N THR A 378 -2.95 -5.24 -6.59
CA THR A 378 -2.33 -5.14 -7.91
C THR A 378 -0.86 -4.75 -7.75
N PRO A 379 0.04 -5.18 -8.65
CA PRO A 379 1.45 -4.82 -8.56
C PRO A 379 1.70 -3.31 -8.50
N SER A 380 0.90 -2.52 -9.23
CA SER A 380 0.98 -1.05 -9.18
C SER A 380 0.62 -0.50 -7.80
N TRP A 381 -0.45 -0.99 -7.19
CA TRP A 381 -0.89 -0.54 -5.87
C TRP A 381 0.10 -0.96 -4.77
N LEU A 382 0.63 -2.19 -4.84
CA LEU A 382 1.67 -2.67 -3.93
C LEU A 382 2.99 -1.89 -4.10
N GLY A 383 3.34 -1.50 -5.32
CA GLY A 383 4.49 -0.64 -5.59
C GLY A 383 4.33 0.76 -5.01
N GLU A 384 3.17 1.41 -5.22
CA GLU A 384 2.85 2.71 -4.62
C GLU A 384 2.83 2.66 -3.09
N SER A 385 2.25 1.59 -2.50
CA SER A 385 2.16 1.41 -1.06
C SER A 385 3.52 1.17 -0.41
N ALA A 386 4.36 0.31 -0.99
CA ALA A 386 5.73 0.07 -0.52
C ALA A 386 6.60 1.33 -0.57
N PHE A 387 6.47 2.12 -1.65
CA PHE A 387 7.17 3.40 -1.78
C PHE A 387 6.72 4.42 -0.73
N LEU A 388 5.42 4.55 -0.51
CA LEU A 388 4.86 5.43 0.53
C LEU A 388 5.32 5.02 1.93
N PHE A 389 5.29 3.72 2.23
CA PHE A 389 5.78 3.18 3.49
C PHE A 389 7.24 3.55 3.74
N SER A 390 8.10 3.34 2.73
CA SER A 390 9.51 3.69 2.81
C SER A 390 9.73 5.21 2.95
N THR A 391 8.88 6.02 2.32
CA THR A 391 8.96 7.50 2.41
C THR A 391 8.58 8.00 3.80
N VAL A 392 7.53 7.45 4.40
CA VAL A 392 7.12 7.83 5.77
C VAL A 392 8.17 7.38 6.78
N GLN A 393 8.83 6.23 6.58
CA GLN A 393 9.93 5.77 7.44
C GLN A 393 11.19 6.65 7.42
N LEU A 394 11.31 7.60 6.48
CA LEU A 394 12.46 8.51 6.47
C LEU A 394 12.57 9.30 7.78
N PRO A 395 13.80 9.45 8.33
CA PRO A 395 14.01 10.11 9.61
C PRO A 395 13.63 11.59 9.54
N VAL A 396 13.15 12.11 10.67
CA VAL A 396 12.86 13.54 10.82
C VAL A 396 14.20 14.31 10.84
N PRO A 397 14.39 15.30 9.96
CA PRO A 397 15.60 16.14 10.01
C PRO A 397 15.71 16.87 11.34
N ALA A 398 16.92 16.93 11.91
CA ALA A 398 17.18 17.73 13.12
C ALA A 398 16.76 19.20 12.90
N ASN A 399 16.10 19.79 13.90
CA ASN A 399 15.56 21.16 13.84
C ASN A 399 14.68 21.42 12.60
N CYS A 400 13.95 20.41 12.12
CA CYS A 400 13.15 20.47 10.89
C CYS A 400 13.99 20.86 9.63
N GLY A 401 15.31 20.65 9.69
CA GLY A 401 16.27 20.89 8.61
C GLY A 401 16.93 22.27 8.61
N TRP A 402 16.74 23.09 9.66
CA TRP A 402 17.49 24.33 9.87
C TRP A 402 18.89 24.02 10.43
N LYS A 403 19.95 24.34 9.68
CA LYS A 403 21.31 23.85 9.94
C LYS A 403 22.14 24.69 10.90
N GLU A 404 21.73 25.92 11.21
CA GLU A 404 22.60 26.89 11.88
C GLU A 404 22.23 27.12 13.36
N LYS A 405 20.93 27.08 13.70
CA LYS A 405 20.41 27.35 15.07
C LYS A 405 19.13 26.56 15.36
N VAL A 406 18.64 26.63 16.60
CA VAL A 406 17.25 26.25 16.92
C VAL A 406 16.35 27.38 16.39
N PRO A 407 15.41 27.09 15.48
CA PRO A 407 14.56 28.10 14.89
C PRO A 407 13.58 28.66 15.92
N ALA A 408 13.33 29.98 15.89
CA ALA A 408 12.37 30.61 16.79
C ALA A 408 10.91 30.29 16.40
N MET A 409 10.65 30.12 15.09
CA MET A 409 9.33 29.83 14.55
C MET A 409 9.20 28.40 13.99
N PRO A 410 8.05 27.72 14.17
CA PRO A 410 7.82 26.40 13.60
C PRO A 410 7.66 26.41 12.07
N PRO A 411 7.97 25.29 11.39
CA PRO A 411 7.69 25.16 9.96
C PRO A 411 6.17 25.10 9.70
N PRO A 412 5.70 25.45 8.49
CA PRO A 412 4.28 25.39 8.15
C PRO A 412 3.70 23.98 8.34
N ILE A 413 2.60 23.88 9.07
CA ILE A 413 1.94 22.60 9.37
C ILE A 413 1.56 21.85 8.10
N SER A 414 1.17 22.57 7.04
CA SER A 414 0.85 21.99 5.73
C SER A 414 2.03 21.29 5.05
N VAL A 415 3.27 21.60 5.42
CA VAL A 415 4.49 20.92 4.91
C VAL A 415 4.85 19.75 5.82
N VAL A 416 4.74 19.95 7.14
CA VAL A 416 5.05 18.93 8.15
C VAL A 416 4.13 17.71 8.00
N ILE A 417 2.83 17.94 7.82
CA ILE A 417 1.87 16.85 7.68
C ILE A 417 2.15 15.98 6.45
N GLU A 418 2.62 16.55 5.33
CA GLU A 418 2.97 15.77 4.13
C GLU A 418 4.17 14.85 4.34
N ASN A 419 5.01 15.12 5.34
CA ASN A 419 6.12 14.24 5.70
C ASN A 419 5.71 13.13 6.68
N ILE A 420 4.62 13.33 7.44
CA ILE A 420 4.10 12.38 8.44
C ILE A 420 3.03 11.49 7.83
N LEU A 421 1.97 12.08 7.29
CA LEU A 421 0.84 11.41 6.65
C LEU A 421 0.52 12.11 5.31
N PRO A 422 1.25 11.73 4.24
CA PRO A 422 1.09 12.31 2.90
C PRO A 422 -0.36 12.30 2.38
N ARG A 423 -0.73 13.32 1.60
CA ARG A 423 -2.08 13.48 0.99
C ARG A 423 -2.71 12.25 0.33
N PRO A 424 -1.98 11.38 -0.40
CA PRO A 424 -2.58 10.18 -0.97
C PRO A 424 -3.27 9.28 0.08
N LEU A 425 -2.81 9.34 1.34
CA LEU A 425 -3.38 8.60 2.46
C LEU A 425 -4.51 9.40 3.10
N THR A 426 -5.68 9.35 2.49
CA THR A 426 -6.89 9.95 3.05
C THR A 426 -7.56 9.04 4.08
N GLN A 427 -8.34 9.65 4.98
CA GLN A 427 -9.17 8.91 5.94
C GLN A 427 -10.04 7.86 5.24
N LYS A 428 -10.68 8.24 4.13
CA LYS A 428 -11.54 7.34 3.34
C LYS A 428 -10.77 6.16 2.76
N THR A 429 -9.56 6.39 2.23
CA THR A 429 -8.72 5.32 1.66
C THR A 429 -8.28 4.37 2.77
N LEU A 430 -7.75 4.89 3.88
CA LEU A 430 -7.25 4.10 4.99
C LEU A 430 -8.37 3.33 5.71
N SER A 431 -9.52 3.94 5.98
CA SER A 431 -10.69 3.26 6.53
C SER A 431 -11.18 2.14 5.62
N ARG A 432 -11.13 2.30 4.30
CA ARG A 432 -11.45 1.21 3.36
C ARG A 432 -10.43 0.08 3.44
N CYS A 433 -9.13 0.38 3.48
CA CYS A 433 -8.09 -0.64 3.62
C CYS A 433 -8.24 -1.44 4.93
N LEU A 434 -8.61 -0.79 6.04
CA LEU A 434 -8.84 -1.46 7.33
C LEU A 434 -10.10 -2.35 7.35
N ASN A 435 -11.12 -1.98 6.57
CA ASN A 435 -12.42 -2.65 6.52
C ASN A 435 -12.51 -3.75 5.44
N GLN A 436 -11.44 -4.02 4.70
CA GLN A 436 -11.41 -5.06 3.68
C GLN A 436 -11.23 -6.45 4.32
N ASN A 437 -12.17 -7.35 4.02
CA ASN A 437 -12.18 -8.72 4.56
C ASN A 437 -11.53 -9.77 3.64
N THR A 438 -11.08 -9.36 2.45
CA THR A 438 -10.68 -10.31 1.38
C THR A 438 -9.16 -10.44 1.21
N ASP A 439 -8.38 -9.48 1.69
CA ASP A 439 -6.93 -9.41 1.43
C ASP A 439 -6.15 -8.88 2.65
N ASN A 440 -5.51 -9.78 3.38
CA ASN A 440 -4.79 -9.46 4.62
C ASN A 440 -3.58 -8.52 4.36
N VAL A 441 -3.02 -8.51 3.15
CA VAL A 441 -1.84 -7.69 2.82
C VAL A 441 -2.19 -6.20 2.85
N ILE A 442 -3.37 -5.83 2.35
CA ILE A 442 -3.83 -4.44 2.31
C ILE A 442 -4.13 -3.94 3.73
N THR A 443 -4.79 -4.77 4.53
CA THR A 443 -5.07 -4.47 5.94
C THR A 443 -3.78 -4.30 6.72
N LEU A 444 -2.80 -5.20 6.53
CA LEU A 444 -1.49 -5.11 7.17
C LEU A 444 -0.73 -3.84 6.74
N PHE A 445 -0.78 -3.45 5.47
CA PHE A 445 -0.20 -2.19 5.00
C PHE A 445 -0.81 -1.00 5.75
N ALA A 446 -2.15 -0.92 5.82
CA ALA A 446 -2.84 0.18 6.49
C ALA A 446 -2.49 0.27 7.98
N VAL A 447 -2.40 -0.88 8.66
CA VAL A 447 -1.96 -0.93 10.06
C VAL A 447 -0.53 -0.45 10.20
N ARG A 448 0.41 -0.98 9.40
CA ARG A 448 1.83 -0.65 9.52
C ARG A 448 2.15 0.79 9.13
N ILE A 449 1.54 1.34 8.06
CA ILE A 449 1.75 2.73 7.67
C ILE A 449 1.25 3.70 8.74
N LEU A 450 0.10 3.40 9.37
CA LEU A 450 -0.44 4.20 10.47
C LEU A 450 0.50 4.15 11.69
N THR A 451 0.98 2.97 12.09
CA THR A 451 1.93 2.84 13.20
C THR A 451 3.20 3.66 12.97
N VAL A 452 3.78 3.61 11.76
CA VAL A 452 4.96 4.41 11.42
C VAL A 452 4.65 5.90 11.41
N ALA A 453 3.49 6.30 10.88
CA ALA A 453 3.06 7.69 10.88
C ALA A 453 2.86 8.25 12.30
N PHE A 454 2.27 7.46 13.22
CA PHE A 454 2.17 7.83 14.64
C PHE A 454 3.53 7.98 15.30
N ARG A 455 4.47 7.05 15.08
CA ARG A 455 5.85 7.16 15.60
C ARG A 455 6.56 8.41 15.10
N LYS A 456 6.37 8.75 13.82
CA LYS A 456 6.92 9.96 13.23
C LYS A 456 6.28 11.22 13.80
N LEU A 457 4.97 11.20 14.04
CA LEU A 457 4.26 12.27 14.74
C LEU A 457 4.82 12.47 16.16
N GLN A 458 5.01 11.41 16.94
CA GLN A 458 5.64 11.48 18.26
C GLN A 458 7.05 12.10 18.19
N ALA A 459 7.87 11.70 17.22
CA ALA A 459 9.20 12.26 17.02
C ALA A 459 9.17 13.77 16.69
N VAL A 460 8.21 14.21 15.87
CA VAL A 460 8.03 15.64 15.55
C VAL A 460 7.49 16.41 16.76
N LEU A 461 6.51 15.88 17.48
CA LEU A 461 5.97 16.50 18.69
C LEU A 461 7.04 16.64 19.77
N LYS A 462 7.97 15.69 19.88
CA LYS A 462 9.14 15.81 20.77
C LYS A 462 10.03 16.99 20.42
N ILE A 463 10.17 17.31 19.13
CA ILE A 463 10.88 18.51 18.67
C ILE A 463 10.04 19.76 18.94
N PHE A 464 8.72 19.73 18.75
CA PHE A 464 7.89 20.92 18.97
C PHE A 464 7.76 21.28 20.46
N ASN A 465 7.78 20.27 21.34
CA ASN A 465 7.69 20.44 22.79
C ASN A 465 9.06 20.65 23.47
N SER A 466 10.16 20.69 22.73
CA SER A 466 11.46 21.11 23.28
C SER A 466 11.47 22.61 23.55
N ASP A 467 12.40 23.09 24.38
CA ASP A 467 12.52 24.50 24.71
C ASP A 467 13.01 25.33 23.50
N HIS A 468 12.12 26.18 22.97
CA HIS A 468 12.38 27.13 21.88
C HIS A 468 12.46 28.59 22.36
N GLY A 469 12.59 28.82 23.67
CA GLY A 469 12.68 30.16 24.25
C GLY A 469 11.43 31.00 23.99
N ILE A 470 11.62 32.21 23.44
CA ILE A 470 10.54 33.20 23.24
C ILE A 470 9.45 32.69 22.28
N GLY A 471 9.78 31.77 21.36
CA GLY A 471 8.84 31.24 20.38
C GLY A 471 7.93 30.11 20.88
N GLN A 472 8.06 29.65 22.13
CA GLN A 472 7.41 28.41 22.60
C GLN A 472 5.88 28.40 22.46
N SER A 473 5.22 29.56 22.61
CA SER A 473 3.77 29.69 22.41
C SER A 473 3.35 29.28 20.99
N PHE A 474 4.11 29.70 19.97
CA PHE A 474 3.86 29.34 18.58
C PHE A 474 4.10 27.86 18.31
N TRP A 475 5.12 27.25 18.93
CA TRP A 475 5.37 25.81 18.83
C TRP A 475 4.26 24.98 19.48
N ASN A 476 3.72 25.42 20.62
CA ASN A 476 2.58 24.76 21.26
C ASN A 476 1.31 24.86 20.40
N GLN A 477 1.04 26.03 19.80
CA GLN A 477 -0.06 26.21 18.85
C GLN A 477 0.12 25.34 17.60
N ALA A 478 1.35 25.22 17.10
CA ALA A 478 1.72 24.34 16.00
C ALA A 478 1.49 22.85 16.33
N SER A 479 1.85 22.40 17.54
CA SER A 479 1.60 21.04 18.04
C SER A 479 0.10 20.70 18.04
N ALA A 480 -0.73 21.59 18.60
CA ALA A 480 -2.18 21.39 18.65
C ALA A 480 -2.80 21.29 17.24
N LYS A 481 -2.39 22.19 16.34
CA LYS A 481 -2.83 22.18 14.93
C LYS A 481 -2.37 20.94 14.18
N LEU A 482 -1.14 20.48 14.42
CA LEU A 482 -0.60 19.28 13.80
C LEU A 482 -1.38 18.03 14.22
N ILE A 483 -1.71 17.90 15.51
CA ILE A 483 -2.54 16.81 16.03
C ILE A 483 -3.92 16.85 15.37
N ALA A 484 -4.57 18.02 15.32
CA ALA A 484 -5.88 18.17 14.70
C ALA A 484 -5.89 17.78 13.20
N GLU A 485 -4.90 18.24 12.43
CA GLU A 485 -4.79 17.90 11.01
C GLU A 485 -4.43 16.42 10.78
N PHE A 486 -3.62 15.82 11.66
CA PHE A 486 -3.35 14.38 11.64
C PHE A 486 -4.62 13.57 11.92
N CYS A 487 -5.39 13.91 12.95
CA CYS A 487 -6.65 13.26 13.29
C CYS A 487 -7.70 13.41 12.18
N ARG A 488 -7.69 14.52 11.44
CA ARG A 488 -8.57 14.72 10.26
C ARG A 488 -8.28 13.74 9.12
N ARG A 489 -7.01 13.33 8.95
CA ARG A 489 -6.58 12.39 7.89
C ARG A 489 -6.57 10.93 8.36
N CYS A 490 -6.39 10.69 9.65
CA CYS A 490 -6.36 9.37 10.26
C CYS A 490 -7.77 8.74 10.33
N PRO A 491 -7.92 7.42 10.11
CA PRO A 491 -9.14 6.69 10.42
C PRO A 491 -9.54 6.84 11.90
N PRO A 492 -10.84 6.82 12.21
CA PRO A 492 -11.31 6.77 13.59
C PRO A 492 -10.87 5.45 14.24
N MET A 493 -10.57 5.49 15.54
CA MET A 493 -10.06 4.32 16.28
C MET A 493 -11.02 3.13 16.25
N LYS A 494 -12.34 3.36 16.14
CA LYS A 494 -13.35 2.30 15.93
C LYS A 494 -13.03 1.37 14.77
N ASP A 495 -12.43 1.87 13.69
CA ASP A 495 -12.09 1.07 12.52
C ASP A 495 -10.95 0.10 12.87
N ALA A 496 -9.93 0.56 13.61
CA ALA A 496 -8.84 -0.28 14.09
C ALA A 496 -9.31 -1.33 15.11
N VAL A 497 -10.23 -0.96 16.03
CA VAL A 497 -10.85 -1.89 16.99
C VAL A 497 -11.65 -2.98 16.26
N LEU A 498 -12.40 -2.59 15.24
CA LEU A 498 -13.18 -3.52 14.42
C LEU A 498 -12.28 -4.45 13.60
N THR A 499 -11.17 -3.95 13.04
CA THR A 499 -10.16 -4.80 12.41
C THR A 499 -9.62 -5.83 13.41
N PHE A 500 -9.24 -5.42 14.63
CA PHE A 500 -8.76 -6.35 15.67
C PHE A 500 -9.78 -7.45 16.00
N LYS A 501 -11.08 -7.08 16.10
CA LYS A 501 -12.17 -8.03 16.38
C LYS A 501 -12.43 -9.01 15.24
N ARG A 502 -12.16 -8.61 13.98
CA ARG A 502 -12.34 -9.45 12.79
C ARG A 502 -11.17 -10.38 12.53
N THR A 503 -9.96 -10.01 12.94
CA THR A 503 -8.76 -10.84 12.74
C THR A 503 -8.90 -12.16 13.51
N PRO A 504 -8.75 -13.32 12.86
CA PRO A 504 -8.85 -14.62 13.51
C PRO A 504 -7.78 -14.78 14.59
N LYS A 505 -8.09 -15.59 15.62
CA LYS A 505 -7.17 -15.79 16.76
C LYS A 505 -5.84 -16.43 16.36
N GLU A 506 -5.83 -17.17 15.25
CA GLU A 506 -4.66 -17.88 14.71
C GLU A 506 -3.64 -16.95 14.04
N ASP A 507 -4.06 -15.78 13.55
CA ASP A 507 -3.15 -14.81 12.90
C ASP A 507 -2.53 -13.86 13.94
N LEU A 508 -1.59 -14.39 14.72
CA LEU A 508 -0.91 -13.66 15.79
C LEU A 508 -0.15 -12.43 15.27
N GLN A 509 0.44 -12.51 14.08
CA GLN A 509 1.21 -11.43 13.48
C GLN A 509 0.34 -10.20 13.19
N GLN A 510 -0.84 -10.40 12.60
CA GLN A 510 -1.76 -9.30 12.34
C GLN A 510 -2.37 -8.77 13.64
N ARG A 511 -2.69 -9.62 14.62
CA ARG A 511 -3.24 -9.20 15.91
C ARG A 511 -2.25 -8.34 16.71
N ASP A 512 -0.99 -8.73 16.78
CA ASP A 512 0.07 -7.94 17.41
C ASP A 512 0.22 -6.58 16.73
N ALA A 513 0.30 -6.55 15.39
CA ALA A 513 0.43 -5.30 14.63
C ALA A 513 -0.76 -4.34 14.85
N VAL A 514 -1.99 -4.85 14.91
CA VAL A 514 -3.18 -4.01 15.17
C VAL A 514 -3.19 -3.53 16.62
N MET A 515 -2.77 -4.38 17.58
CA MET A 515 -2.68 -3.97 18.99
C MET A 515 -1.59 -2.90 19.20
N GLU A 516 -0.46 -3.01 18.51
CA GLU A 516 0.58 -1.98 18.46
C GLU A 516 0.00 -0.64 17.98
N LEU A 517 -0.80 -0.66 16.89
CA LEU A 517 -1.50 0.54 16.41
C LEU A 517 -2.45 1.11 17.46
N LEU A 518 -3.27 0.27 18.12
CA LEU A 518 -4.17 0.71 19.19
C LEU A 518 -3.40 1.35 20.36
N CYS A 519 -2.26 0.79 20.73
CA CYS A 519 -1.37 1.37 21.74
C CYS A 519 -0.89 2.77 21.33
N MET A 520 -0.53 2.97 20.06
CA MET A 520 -0.11 4.28 19.55
C MET A 520 -1.22 5.34 19.62
N PHE A 521 -2.49 4.95 19.46
CA PHE A 521 -3.63 5.85 19.67
C PHE A 521 -3.69 6.35 21.12
N TYR A 522 -3.58 5.44 22.10
CA TYR A 522 -3.59 5.80 23.53
C TYR A 522 -2.37 6.64 23.94
N GLU A 523 -1.19 6.39 23.39
CA GLU A 523 0.02 7.16 23.71
C GLU A 523 0.06 8.54 23.07
N THR A 524 -0.39 8.67 21.81
CA THR A 524 -0.19 9.90 21.03
C THR A 524 -1.41 10.82 21.03
N VAL A 525 -2.63 10.26 21.06
CA VAL A 525 -3.88 11.03 21.04
C VAL A 525 -4.88 10.46 22.06
N PRO A 526 -4.62 10.63 23.38
CA PRO A 526 -5.44 10.04 24.43
C PRO A 526 -6.91 10.49 24.39
N SER A 527 -7.18 11.74 23.97
CA SER A 527 -8.53 12.30 23.93
C SER A 527 -9.49 11.51 23.05
N ILE A 528 -9.05 11.07 21.88
CA ILE A 528 -9.87 10.24 20.98
C ILE A 528 -9.96 8.80 21.50
N ALA A 529 -8.87 8.30 22.10
CA ALA A 529 -8.83 6.94 22.60
C ALA A 529 -9.80 6.72 23.78
N PHE A 530 -9.98 7.72 24.65
CA PHE A 530 -10.90 7.63 25.78
C PHE A 530 -12.39 7.73 25.39
N GLU A 531 -12.72 8.28 24.23
CA GLU A 531 -14.10 8.28 23.72
C GLU A 531 -14.53 6.88 23.25
N GLU A 532 -13.58 6.07 22.77
CA GLU A 532 -13.82 4.74 22.23
C GLU A 532 -13.61 3.67 23.31
N ASN A 533 -14.67 3.30 24.02
CA ASN A 533 -14.66 2.27 25.08
C ASN A 533 -14.16 0.90 24.57
N PHE A 534 -12.84 0.68 24.57
CA PHE A 534 -12.20 -0.57 24.18
C PHE A 534 -11.73 -1.35 25.41
N ASP A 535 -12.42 -2.44 25.73
CA ASP A 535 -12.07 -3.33 26.85
C ASP A 535 -11.07 -4.41 26.42
N VAL A 536 -9.90 -4.42 27.05
CA VAL A 536 -8.80 -5.35 26.77
C VAL A 536 -8.77 -6.54 27.74
N THR A 537 -9.65 -6.57 28.75
CA THR A 537 -9.62 -7.56 29.85
C THR A 537 -9.74 -8.99 29.35
N LEU A 538 -10.74 -9.28 28.51
CA LEU A 538 -10.95 -10.63 27.95
C LEU A 538 -9.83 -11.06 26.99
N ILE A 539 -9.19 -10.07 26.34
CA ILE A 539 -8.07 -10.33 25.43
C ILE A 539 -6.82 -10.69 26.24
N LEU A 540 -6.58 -9.99 27.34
CA LEU A 540 -5.49 -10.29 28.28
C LEU A 540 -5.59 -11.73 28.81
N VAL A 541 -6.78 -12.15 29.26
CA VAL A 541 -7.02 -13.51 29.75
C VAL A 541 -6.77 -14.56 28.67
N ASP A 542 -7.28 -14.32 27.45
CA ASP A 542 -7.07 -15.22 26.29
C ASP A 542 -5.58 -15.38 25.95
N VAL A 543 -4.79 -14.30 26.01
CA VAL A 543 -3.34 -14.31 25.74
C VAL A 543 -2.58 -15.04 26.84
N LEU A 544 -2.90 -14.80 28.12
CA LEU A 544 -2.27 -15.49 29.25
C LEU A 544 -2.52 -17.00 29.18
N HIS A 545 -3.75 -17.43 28.89
CA HIS A 545 -4.07 -18.84 28.73
C HIS A 545 -3.37 -19.49 27.52
N GLN A 546 -3.14 -18.72 26.44
CA GLN A 546 -2.36 -19.23 25.31
C GLN A 546 -0.89 -19.41 25.69
N LEU A 547 -0.29 -18.48 26.43
CA LEU A 547 1.09 -18.59 26.94
C LEU A 547 1.30 -19.75 27.92
N GLU A 548 0.25 -20.20 28.61
CA GLU A 548 0.30 -21.35 29.53
C GLU A 548 0.33 -22.72 28.81
N LYS A 549 0.04 -22.77 27.50
CA LYS A 549 0.02 -24.06 26.78
C LYS A 549 1.44 -24.61 26.58
N PRO A 550 1.68 -25.90 26.85
CA PRO A 550 3.02 -26.50 26.80
C PRO A 550 3.58 -26.73 25.38
N GLU A 551 2.78 -26.58 24.33
CA GLU A 551 3.15 -26.84 22.93
C GLU A 551 3.26 -25.55 22.08
N LEU A 552 3.87 -24.49 22.60
CA LEU A 552 4.10 -23.26 21.81
C LEU A 552 5.43 -23.29 21.05
N SER A 553 5.38 -22.80 19.81
CA SER A 553 6.59 -22.47 19.06
C SER A 553 7.27 -21.23 19.67
N ALA A 554 8.59 -21.11 19.51
CA ALA A 554 9.35 -19.98 20.03
C ALA A 554 8.88 -18.64 19.43
N ASP A 555 8.55 -18.64 18.13
CA ASP A 555 8.08 -17.47 17.40
C ASP A 555 6.69 -17.01 17.88
N ASP A 556 5.77 -17.95 18.10
CA ASP A 556 4.43 -17.65 18.64
C ASP A 556 4.50 -17.10 20.07
N SER A 557 5.44 -17.61 20.88
CA SER A 557 5.67 -17.10 22.23
C SER A 557 6.19 -15.65 22.21
N GLU A 558 7.07 -15.28 21.28
CA GLU A 558 7.57 -13.91 21.16
C GLU A 558 6.44 -12.94 20.75
N LEU A 559 5.61 -13.33 19.77
CA LEU A 559 4.47 -12.54 19.32
C LEU A 559 3.41 -12.36 20.42
N LEU A 560 3.10 -13.41 21.19
CA LEU A 560 2.16 -13.32 22.31
C LEU A 560 2.69 -12.45 23.45
N LEU A 561 4.02 -12.47 23.72
CA LEU A 561 4.64 -11.58 24.70
C LEU A 561 4.62 -10.12 24.25
N SER A 562 4.87 -9.85 22.96
CA SER A 562 4.72 -8.51 22.38
C SER A 562 3.27 -8.02 22.49
N LEU A 563 2.31 -8.88 22.14
CA LEU A 563 0.89 -8.60 22.26
C LEU A 563 0.50 -8.28 23.72
N LEU A 564 0.99 -9.09 24.67
CA LEU A 564 0.80 -8.86 26.10
C LEU A 564 1.38 -7.52 26.56
N GLN A 565 2.58 -7.15 26.10
CA GLN A 565 3.20 -5.86 26.42
C GLN A 565 2.35 -4.69 25.91
N ASN A 566 1.86 -4.76 24.68
CA ASN A 566 1.00 -3.72 24.10
C ASN A 566 -0.34 -3.62 24.85
N ILE A 567 -0.92 -4.76 25.25
CA ILE A 567 -2.13 -4.82 26.08
C ILE A 567 -1.89 -4.14 27.44
N LEU A 568 -0.78 -4.45 28.12
CA LEU A 568 -0.46 -3.87 29.43
C LEU A 568 -0.21 -2.37 29.37
N LYS A 569 0.34 -1.85 28.26
CA LYS A 569 0.45 -0.40 28.05
C LYS A 569 -0.90 0.28 27.94
N ILE A 570 -1.82 -0.30 27.17
CA ILE A 570 -3.20 0.20 27.07
C ILE A 570 -3.88 0.10 28.44
N ALA A 571 -3.65 -0.99 29.17
CA ALA A 571 -4.18 -1.22 30.51
C ALA A 571 -3.76 -0.16 31.52
N HIS A 572 -2.51 0.31 31.42
CA HIS A 572 -1.98 1.35 32.29
C HIS A 572 -2.64 2.72 32.06
N VAL A 573 -3.03 3.01 30.82
CA VAL A 573 -3.60 4.31 30.43
C VAL A 573 -5.13 4.32 30.50
N SER A 574 -5.78 3.17 30.30
CA SER A 574 -7.24 3.06 30.23
C SER A 574 -7.90 2.98 31.60
N ALA A 575 -8.75 3.96 31.91
CA ALA A 575 -9.58 3.97 33.11
C ALA A 575 -10.82 3.06 33.01
N SER A 576 -11.14 2.52 31.83
CA SER A 576 -12.36 1.72 31.57
C SER A 576 -12.17 0.21 31.78
N MET A 577 -11.00 -0.24 32.24
CA MET A 577 -10.74 -1.66 32.44
C MET A 577 -11.56 -2.24 33.58
N ARG A 578 -12.16 -3.41 33.32
CA ARG A 578 -12.97 -4.15 34.28
C ARG A 578 -12.23 -5.41 34.73
N TRP A 579 -11.11 -5.22 35.43
CA TRP A 579 -10.12 -6.24 35.85
C TRP A 579 -10.66 -7.48 36.59
N TRP A 580 -11.95 -7.52 36.93
CA TRP A 580 -12.57 -8.56 37.77
C TRP A 580 -14.02 -8.92 37.36
N GLN A 581 -14.45 -8.65 36.13
CA GLN A 581 -15.79 -9.08 35.67
C GLN A 581 -15.75 -10.39 34.88
N GLN A 582 -16.50 -11.38 35.38
CA GLN A 582 -16.79 -12.68 34.75
C GLN A 582 -17.50 -12.51 33.40
N PRO A 583 -17.44 -13.50 32.48
CA PRO A 583 -18.14 -13.42 31.21
C PRO A 583 -19.65 -13.26 31.45
N ASP A 584 -20.17 -12.08 31.12
CA ASP A 584 -21.58 -11.76 31.25
C ASP A 584 -22.39 -12.59 30.24
N LEU A 585 -23.07 -13.64 30.73
CA LEU A 585 -23.91 -14.51 29.91
C LEU A 585 -25.03 -13.71 29.22
N SER A 586 -25.55 -12.66 29.86
CA SER A 586 -26.54 -11.76 29.26
C SER A 586 -25.95 -10.95 28.12
N GLY A 587 -24.72 -10.43 28.28
CA GLY A 587 -23.97 -9.79 27.18
C GLY A 587 -23.58 -10.74 26.04
N MET A 588 -23.41 -12.04 26.31
CA MET A 588 -22.98 -13.04 25.33
C MET A 588 -24.13 -13.64 24.51
N PHE A 589 -25.26 -13.94 25.16
CA PHE A 589 -26.39 -14.65 24.57
C PHE A 589 -27.63 -13.75 24.37
N GLY A 590 -27.65 -12.59 25.04
CA GLY A 590 -28.77 -11.67 25.03
C GLY A 590 -29.78 -11.99 26.14
N ASP A 591 -30.49 -10.95 26.56
CA ASP A 591 -31.60 -11.10 27.50
C ASP A 591 -32.85 -11.69 26.83
N LEU A 592 -33.83 -12.07 27.65
CA LEU A 592 -35.14 -12.50 27.17
C LEU A 592 -35.78 -11.38 26.32
N PRO A 593 -36.18 -11.64 25.05
CA PRO A 593 -36.83 -10.66 24.21
C PRO A 593 -38.11 -10.17 24.86
N THR A 594 -38.12 -8.91 25.25
CA THR A 594 -39.31 -8.24 25.78
C THR A 594 -40.20 -7.81 24.64
N GLU A 595 -41.51 -7.88 24.85
CA GLU A 595 -42.49 -7.41 23.88
C GLU A 595 -42.36 -5.88 23.65
N ASP A 596 -42.42 -5.44 22.39
CA ASP A 596 -42.38 -4.02 22.04
C ASP A 596 -43.71 -3.36 22.41
N LYS A 597 -43.66 -2.37 23.31
CA LYS A 597 -44.82 -1.63 23.83
C LYS A 597 -45.65 -0.93 22.74
N ASN A 598 -45.05 -0.65 21.59
CA ASN A 598 -45.72 0.06 20.50
C ASN A 598 -46.47 -0.87 19.53
N HIS A 599 -46.26 -2.20 19.61
CA HIS A 599 -46.86 -3.23 18.74
C HIS A 599 -46.99 -2.84 17.25
N ALA A 600 -45.99 -2.13 16.72
CA ALA A 600 -46.07 -1.57 15.38
C ALA A 600 -46.19 -2.64 14.27
N ALA A 601 -45.85 -3.89 14.59
CA ALA A 601 -46.02 -5.05 13.72
C ALA A 601 -47.47 -5.27 13.25
N LEU A 602 -48.48 -4.82 14.01
CA LEU A 602 -49.89 -4.97 13.65
C LEU A 602 -50.29 -4.21 12.37
N HIS A 603 -49.67 -3.05 12.12
CA HIS A 603 -50.04 -2.12 11.04
C HIS A 603 -48.96 -1.94 9.97
N LYS A 604 -47.69 -2.21 10.29
CA LYS A 604 -46.55 -2.03 9.38
C LYS A 604 -46.62 -2.88 8.11
N TRP A 605 -47.26 -4.04 8.15
CA TRP A 605 -47.37 -4.91 6.98
C TRP A 605 -48.42 -4.41 5.98
N GLU A 606 -49.38 -3.57 6.40
CA GLU A 606 -50.49 -3.13 5.54
C GLU A 606 -50.05 -2.15 4.45
N HIS A 607 -48.93 -1.45 4.66
CA HIS A 607 -48.42 -0.39 3.81
C HIS A 607 -47.49 -0.89 2.69
N ASP A 608 -47.00 -2.13 2.80
CA ASP A 608 -46.11 -2.73 1.82
C ASP A 608 -46.88 -3.68 0.91
N GLU A 609 -46.39 -3.88 -0.31
CA GLU A 609 -46.84 -4.98 -1.17
C GLU A 609 -46.57 -6.33 -0.51
N ILE A 610 -47.39 -7.35 -0.82
CA ILE A 610 -47.41 -8.64 -0.12
C ILE A 610 -46.03 -9.32 -0.16
N ASP A 611 -45.41 -9.35 -1.34
CA ASP A 611 -44.11 -9.97 -1.58
C ASP A 611 -43.04 -9.29 -0.70
N VAL A 612 -43.05 -7.96 -0.67
CA VAL A 612 -42.12 -7.14 0.12
C VAL A 612 -42.37 -7.28 1.63
N ALA A 613 -43.62 -7.40 2.05
CA ALA A 613 -43.98 -7.59 3.46
C ALA A 613 -43.54 -8.98 3.98
N ILE A 614 -43.60 -9.99 3.13
CA ILE A 614 -43.12 -11.36 3.41
C ILE A 614 -41.59 -11.39 3.48
N GLU A 615 -40.89 -10.88 2.45
CA GLU A 615 -39.42 -10.86 2.40
C GLU A 615 -38.79 -10.08 3.55
N LYS A 616 -39.39 -8.95 3.95
CA LYS A 616 -38.92 -8.15 5.10
C LYS A 616 -39.26 -8.76 6.46
N GLY A 617 -39.91 -9.92 6.51
CA GLY A 617 -40.29 -10.60 7.76
C GLY A 617 -41.39 -9.91 8.55
N ARG A 618 -42.18 -9.00 7.96
CA ARG A 618 -43.24 -8.28 8.70
C ARG A 618 -44.43 -9.17 9.03
N ILE A 619 -44.71 -10.14 8.17
CA ILE A 619 -45.75 -11.15 8.41
C ILE A 619 -45.34 -12.11 9.53
N ARG A 620 -44.05 -12.42 9.65
CA ARG A 620 -43.49 -13.16 10.78
C ARG A 620 -43.79 -12.44 12.10
N ASP A 621 -43.51 -11.13 12.16
CA ASP A 621 -43.78 -10.32 13.36
C ASP A 621 -45.27 -10.24 13.68
N LEU A 622 -46.13 -10.14 12.64
CA LEU A 622 -47.59 -10.18 12.79
C LEU A 622 -48.07 -11.52 13.37
N MET A 623 -47.51 -12.64 12.92
CA MET A 623 -47.83 -13.98 13.46
C MET A 623 -47.39 -14.10 14.92
N LEU A 624 -46.22 -13.57 15.28
CA LEU A 624 -45.73 -13.58 16.67
C LEU A 624 -46.60 -12.75 17.62
N CYS A 625 -47.33 -11.74 17.13
CA CYS A 625 -48.28 -10.97 17.95
C CYS A 625 -49.44 -11.81 18.53
N LEU A 626 -49.69 -13.02 18.00
CA LEU A 626 -50.64 -13.98 18.60
C LEU A 626 -50.13 -14.59 19.92
N CYS A 627 -48.83 -14.50 20.19
CA CYS A 627 -48.20 -14.92 21.46
C CYS A 627 -48.12 -13.80 22.50
N SER A 628 -48.63 -12.61 22.18
CA SER A 628 -48.67 -11.44 23.08
C SER A 628 -49.40 -11.76 24.38
N GLU A 629 -49.00 -11.12 25.49
CA GLU A 629 -49.72 -11.19 26.76
C GLU A 629 -51.08 -10.47 26.70
N HIS A 630 -51.21 -9.48 25.83
CA HIS A 630 -52.41 -8.64 25.71
C HIS A 630 -53.46 -9.29 24.79
N GLU A 631 -54.66 -9.54 25.33
CA GLU A 631 -55.76 -10.12 24.56
C GLU A 631 -56.16 -9.29 23.33
N GLU A 632 -56.17 -7.96 23.46
CA GLU A 632 -56.52 -7.05 22.37
C GLU A 632 -55.55 -7.18 21.18
N VAL A 633 -54.25 -7.29 21.47
CA VAL A 633 -53.19 -7.49 20.46
C VAL A 633 -53.38 -8.83 19.77
N ARG A 634 -53.69 -9.90 20.52
CA ARG A 634 -53.95 -11.23 19.92
C ARG A 634 -55.16 -11.21 18.98
N ARG A 635 -56.26 -10.58 19.38
CA ARG A 635 -57.46 -10.46 18.53
C ARG A 635 -57.19 -9.65 17.26
N GLN A 636 -56.45 -8.53 17.38
CA GLN A 636 -56.07 -7.71 16.24
C GLN A 636 -55.10 -8.44 15.30
N ALA A 637 -54.14 -9.19 15.86
CA ALA A 637 -53.23 -10.04 15.09
C ALA A 637 -53.98 -11.13 14.34
N PHE A 638 -54.97 -11.78 14.96
CA PHE A 638 -55.82 -12.80 14.32
C PHE A 638 -56.55 -12.25 13.09
N VAL A 639 -57.19 -11.08 13.24
CA VAL A 639 -57.83 -10.36 12.13
C VAL A 639 -56.80 -9.91 11.09
N GLY A 640 -55.61 -9.47 11.52
CA GLY A 640 -54.50 -9.10 10.65
C GLY A 640 -54.04 -10.25 9.76
N VAL A 641 -53.77 -11.42 10.34
CA VAL A 641 -53.37 -12.63 9.60
C VAL A 641 -54.51 -13.11 8.69
N SER A 642 -55.78 -13.01 9.13
CA SER A 642 -56.95 -13.33 8.29
C SER A 642 -57.04 -12.41 7.06
N ARG A 643 -56.79 -11.10 7.24
CA ARG A 643 -56.72 -10.13 6.13
C ARG A 643 -55.52 -10.40 5.21
N PHE A 644 -54.39 -10.77 5.77
CA PHE A 644 -53.21 -11.18 5.01
C PHE A 644 -53.52 -12.40 4.14
N MET A 645 -54.20 -13.43 4.66
CA MET A 645 -54.60 -14.60 3.88
C MET A 645 -55.54 -14.27 2.72
N ALA A 646 -56.49 -13.36 2.93
CA ALA A 646 -57.37 -12.90 1.85
C ALA A 646 -56.58 -12.18 0.74
N LYS A 647 -55.69 -11.25 1.12
CA LYS A 647 -54.79 -10.55 0.20
C LYS A 647 -53.84 -11.50 -0.54
N LEU A 648 -53.29 -12.50 0.16
CA LEU A 648 -52.38 -13.50 -0.40
C LEU A 648 -53.04 -14.34 -1.50
N LYS A 649 -54.32 -14.68 -1.33
CA LYS A 649 -55.10 -15.43 -2.32
C LYS A 649 -55.34 -14.66 -3.62
N GLU A 650 -55.39 -13.34 -3.53
CA GLU A 650 -55.55 -12.44 -4.68
C GLU A 650 -54.20 -12.04 -5.33
N SER A 651 -53.08 -12.48 -4.73
CA SER A 651 -51.72 -12.14 -5.18
C SER A 651 -51.19 -13.09 -6.26
N ASN A 652 -50.15 -12.65 -6.98
CA ASN A 652 -49.41 -13.47 -7.94
C ASN A 652 -48.18 -14.17 -7.34
N TYR A 653 -48.07 -14.24 -6.01
CA TYR A 653 -46.89 -14.79 -5.34
C TYR A 653 -46.73 -16.29 -5.60
N SER A 654 -45.53 -16.76 -5.97
CA SER A 654 -45.31 -18.16 -6.41
C SER A 654 -45.76 -19.20 -5.38
N GLU A 655 -45.38 -19.00 -4.11
CA GLU A 655 -45.63 -19.95 -3.02
C GLU A 655 -46.88 -19.62 -2.18
N TRP A 656 -47.83 -18.87 -2.75
CA TRP A 656 -49.01 -18.38 -2.02
C TRP A 656 -49.82 -19.52 -1.38
N ARG A 657 -49.89 -20.70 -2.02
CA ARG A 657 -50.65 -21.86 -1.51
C ARG A 657 -50.04 -22.42 -0.22
N SER A 658 -48.73 -22.60 -0.20
CA SER A 658 -48.00 -23.16 0.95
C SER A 658 -48.08 -22.20 2.14
N ILE A 659 -47.92 -20.90 1.90
CA ILE A 659 -48.05 -19.86 2.93
C ILE A 659 -49.50 -19.72 3.41
N TYR A 660 -50.48 -19.87 2.51
CA TYR A 660 -51.90 -19.85 2.87
C TYR A 660 -52.26 -21.02 3.78
N ILE A 661 -51.77 -22.23 3.49
CA ILE A 661 -51.96 -23.42 4.34
C ILE A 661 -51.32 -23.18 5.71
N LEU A 662 -50.05 -22.76 5.75
CA LEU A 662 -49.35 -22.44 7.00
C LEU A 662 -50.13 -21.45 7.87
N SER A 663 -50.57 -20.34 7.25
CA SER A 663 -51.31 -19.28 7.95
C SER A 663 -52.67 -19.79 8.44
N GLY A 664 -53.35 -20.62 7.65
CA GLY A 664 -54.63 -21.23 8.01
C GLY A 664 -54.51 -22.21 9.18
N GLU A 665 -53.55 -23.14 9.13
CA GLU A 665 -53.31 -24.09 10.22
C GLU A 665 -52.90 -23.39 11.52
N PHE A 666 -52.09 -22.34 11.41
CA PHE A 666 -51.70 -21.53 12.55
C PHE A 666 -52.89 -20.77 13.16
N LEU A 667 -53.75 -20.18 12.33
CA LEU A 667 -54.97 -19.52 12.79
C LEU A 667 -55.95 -20.50 13.43
N GLU A 668 -56.14 -21.69 12.85
CA GLU A 668 -57.01 -22.71 13.44
C GLU A 668 -56.44 -23.20 14.79
N THR A 669 -55.11 -23.34 14.88
CA THR A 669 -54.43 -23.64 16.13
C THR A 669 -54.67 -22.56 17.20
N ALA A 670 -54.57 -21.28 16.82
CA ALA A 670 -54.87 -20.16 17.72
C ALA A 670 -56.36 -20.14 18.13
N ASN A 671 -57.27 -20.46 17.20
CA ASN A 671 -58.70 -20.52 17.45
C ASN A 671 -59.08 -21.64 18.45
N HIS A 672 -58.44 -22.81 18.33
CA HIS A 672 -58.61 -23.93 19.27
C HIS A 672 -58.14 -23.63 20.70
N VAL A 673 -57.06 -22.86 20.85
CA VAL A 673 -56.56 -22.40 22.16
C VAL A 673 -57.45 -21.29 22.74
N GLY A 674 -58.04 -20.48 21.86
CA GLY A 674 -58.82 -19.31 22.22
C GLY A 674 -57.95 -18.11 22.59
N PHE A 675 -58.57 -16.93 22.67
CA PHE A 675 -57.86 -15.67 22.91
C PHE A 675 -57.72 -15.29 24.38
N GLN A 676 -58.25 -16.10 25.31
CA GLN A 676 -58.20 -15.83 26.75
C GLN A 676 -56.82 -16.11 27.34
N THR A 677 -56.12 -17.11 26.81
CA THR A 677 -54.73 -17.43 27.17
C THR A 677 -53.79 -17.07 26.02
N PRO A 678 -52.56 -16.62 26.29
CA PRO A 678 -51.58 -16.40 25.25
C PRO A 678 -51.22 -17.72 24.54
N LEU A 679 -50.98 -17.64 23.23
CA LEU A 679 -50.46 -18.78 22.49
C LEU A 679 -49.01 -19.04 22.93
N PRO A 680 -48.60 -20.29 23.24
CA PRO A 680 -47.21 -20.60 23.55
C PRO A 680 -46.26 -20.14 22.43
N TRP A 681 -45.14 -19.53 22.81
CA TRP A 681 -44.18 -18.95 21.88
C TRP A 681 -43.58 -19.99 20.95
N ILE A 682 -43.47 -21.25 21.36
CA ILE A 682 -43.05 -22.33 20.48
C ILE A 682 -43.97 -22.51 19.26
N ALA A 683 -45.28 -22.29 19.40
CA ALA A 683 -46.20 -22.38 18.27
C ALA A 683 -46.03 -21.18 17.33
N GLY A 684 -45.90 -19.97 17.88
CA GLY A 684 -45.65 -18.75 17.12
C GLY A 684 -44.31 -18.76 16.39
N GLU A 685 -43.22 -19.15 17.08
CA GLU A 685 -41.88 -19.23 16.49
C GLU A 685 -41.81 -20.36 15.45
N CYS A 686 -42.57 -21.45 15.62
CA CYS A 686 -42.68 -22.49 14.60
C CYS A 686 -43.38 -21.96 13.34
N ALA A 687 -44.48 -21.21 13.47
CA ALA A 687 -45.14 -20.59 12.33
C ALA A 687 -44.24 -19.58 11.62
N ALA A 688 -43.60 -18.70 12.40
CA ALA A 688 -42.63 -17.72 11.93
C ALA A 688 -41.45 -18.38 11.18
N SER A 689 -40.87 -19.44 11.75
CA SER A 689 -39.73 -20.15 11.16
C SER A 689 -40.13 -20.93 9.92
N CYS A 690 -41.30 -21.58 9.91
CA CYS A 690 -41.85 -22.23 8.72
C CYS A 690 -42.13 -21.22 7.60
N LEU A 691 -42.63 -20.02 7.93
CA LEU A 691 -42.90 -18.97 6.95
C LEU A 691 -41.60 -18.58 6.22
N MET A 692 -40.52 -18.34 6.96
CA MET A 692 -39.21 -17.99 6.38
C MET A 692 -38.62 -19.13 5.53
N VAL A 693 -38.92 -20.39 5.85
CA VAL A 693 -38.51 -21.52 5.01
C VAL A 693 -39.31 -21.56 3.72
N LEU A 694 -40.63 -21.31 3.76
CA LEU A 694 -41.48 -21.35 2.57
C LEU A 694 -41.21 -20.20 1.58
N THR A 695 -40.58 -19.11 2.03
CA THR A 695 -40.16 -18.02 1.14
C THR A 695 -38.96 -18.37 0.27
N ASP A 696 -38.20 -19.40 0.64
CA ASP A 696 -37.03 -19.87 -0.11
C ASP A 696 -37.17 -21.36 -0.47
N PRO A 697 -37.60 -21.70 -1.70
CA PRO A 697 -37.71 -23.07 -2.16
C PRO A 697 -36.39 -23.86 -2.16
N LEU A 698 -35.23 -23.18 -2.11
CA LEU A 698 -33.91 -23.82 -2.02
C LEU A 698 -33.48 -24.11 -0.57
N HIS A 699 -34.26 -23.68 0.42
CA HIS A 699 -33.96 -23.90 1.82
C HIS A 699 -33.98 -25.41 2.15
N LYS A 700 -32.96 -25.92 2.85
CA LYS A 700 -32.81 -27.35 3.14
C LYS A 700 -33.98 -27.95 3.93
N MET A 701 -34.63 -27.15 4.77
CA MET A 701 -35.85 -27.52 5.51
C MET A 701 -37.15 -27.53 4.68
N TYR A 702 -37.14 -27.08 3.42
CA TYR A 702 -38.36 -26.85 2.63
C TYR A 702 -39.22 -28.10 2.47
N GLY A 703 -38.62 -29.26 2.17
CA GLY A 703 -39.37 -30.51 2.02
C GLY A 703 -39.93 -31.02 3.35
N LYS A 704 -39.18 -30.89 4.46
CA LYS A 704 -39.65 -31.27 5.81
C LYS A 704 -40.80 -30.36 6.30
N VAL A 705 -40.74 -29.06 6.02
CA VAL A 705 -41.83 -28.10 6.34
C VAL A 705 -43.10 -28.41 5.55
N ASN A 706 -43.00 -28.69 4.25
CA ASN A 706 -44.17 -29.08 3.47
C ASN A 706 -44.81 -30.39 3.96
N LYS A 707 -44.01 -31.38 4.38
CA LYS A 707 -44.51 -32.62 5.00
C LYS A 707 -45.20 -32.37 6.35
N PHE A 708 -44.75 -31.38 7.12
CA PHE A 708 -45.39 -30.98 8.37
C PHE A 708 -46.79 -30.40 8.12
N LEU A 709 -46.93 -29.50 7.14
CA LEU A 709 -48.19 -28.86 6.74
C LEU A 709 -49.18 -29.80 6.02
N GLN A 710 -48.77 -31.00 5.66
CA GLN A 710 -49.69 -32.00 5.07
C GLN A 710 -50.24 -32.97 6.13
N LYS A 711 -49.84 -32.83 7.39
CA LYS A 711 -50.12 -33.83 8.43
C LYS A 711 -51.50 -33.67 9.04
N ARG A 712 -51.91 -32.45 9.41
CA ARG A 712 -53.16 -32.16 10.15
C ARG A 712 -53.59 -30.70 9.96
N PRO A 713 -54.91 -30.41 9.97
CA PRO A 713 -55.45 -29.06 9.80
C PRO A 713 -55.20 -28.10 10.99
N SER A 714 -54.73 -28.61 12.14
CA SER A 714 -54.32 -27.82 13.30
C SER A 714 -53.20 -28.51 14.06
N TRP A 715 -52.39 -27.74 14.79
CA TRP A 715 -51.19 -28.24 15.45
C TRP A 715 -51.44 -28.60 16.91
N GLU A 716 -50.94 -29.77 17.33
CA GLU A 716 -50.84 -30.12 18.74
C GLU A 716 -49.58 -29.48 19.32
N ILE A 717 -49.72 -28.31 19.96
CA ILE A 717 -48.61 -27.46 20.43
C ILE A 717 -47.58 -28.25 21.27
N GLY A 718 -48.05 -29.11 22.17
CA GLY A 718 -47.19 -29.93 23.01
C GLY A 718 -46.34 -30.96 22.27
N LYS A 719 -46.68 -31.32 21.02
CA LYS A 719 -45.93 -32.29 20.20
C LYS A 719 -45.01 -31.64 19.16
N ILE A 720 -45.05 -30.31 19.01
CA ILE A 720 -44.21 -29.59 18.04
C ILE A 720 -42.72 -29.89 18.28
N PRO A 721 -42.16 -29.78 19.50
CA PRO A 721 -40.74 -30.06 19.71
C PRO A 721 -40.37 -31.51 19.43
N SER A 722 -41.17 -32.47 19.88
CA SER A 722 -40.90 -33.90 19.66
C SER A 722 -40.98 -34.27 18.17
N TYR A 723 -41.87 -33.65 17.41
CA TYR A 723 -41.95 -33.86 15.95
C TYR A 723 -40.67 -33.41 15.24
N TRP A 724 -40.19 -32.20 15.53
CA TRP A 724 -38.99 -31.68 14.86
C TRP A 724 -37.72 -32.39 15.33
N ILE A 725 -37.63 -32.78 16.60
CA ILE A 725 -36.56 -33.66 17.10
C ILE A 725 -36.55 -34.99 16.35
N ASP A 726 -37.69 -35.65 16.18
CA ASP A 726 -37.79 -36.90 15.40
C ASP A 726 -37.35 -36.68 13.95
N LYS A 727 -37.83 -35.62 13.30
CA LYS A 727 -37.55 -35.36 11.88
C LYS A 727 -36.15 -34.88 11.56
N ILE A 728 -35.45 -34.27 12.51
CA ILE A 728 -34.12 -33.69 12.28
C ILE A 728 -33.02 -34.54 12.92
N LEU A 729 -33.22 -35.07 14.13
CA LEU A 729 -32.20 -35.84 14.83
C LEU A 729 -32.25 -37.35 14.56
N LEU A 730 -33.43 -37.90 14.22
CA LEU A 730 -33.63 -39.35 14.04
C LEU A 730 -33.84 -39.77 12.58
N ASN A 731 -33.91 -38.83 11.65
CA ASN A 731 -34.05 -39.11 10.22
C ASN A 731 -32.91 -38.43 9.44
N GLU A 732 -32.46 -39.05 8.36
CA GLU A 732 -31.42 -38.48 7.49
C GLU A 732 -31.88 -37.14 6.87
N PRO A 733 -30.93 -36.21 6.62
CA PRO A 733 -31.25 -34.98 5.92
C PRO A 733 -31.69 -35.27 4.48
N GLU A 734 -32.53 -34.41 3.91
CA GLU A 734 -33.00 -34.61 2.52
C GLU A 734 -31.89 -34.32 1.48
N TYR A 735 -30.83 -33.64 1.91
CA TYR A 735 -29.67 -33.26 1.10
C TYR A 735 -28.37 -33.63 1.83
N ASP A 736 -27.35 -34.10 1.10
CA ASP A 736 -26.08 -34.59 1.66
C ASP A 736 -25.33 -33.57 2.53
N ASP A 737 -25.50 -32.28 2.27
CA ASP A 737 -24.91 -31.14 2.99
C ASP A 737 -25.85 -30.51 4.03
N GLY A 738 -27.08 -31.00 4.17
CA GLY A 738 -28.14 -30.34 4.94
C GLY A 738 -28.05 -30.49 6.47
N TYR A 739 -27.24 -31.42 6.99
CA TYR A 739 -27.23 -31.77 8.42
C TYR A 739 -27.00 -30.57 9.37
N VAL A 740 -26.05 -29.70 9.03
CA VAL A 740 -25.72 -28.52 9.85
C VAL A 740 -26.85 -27.48 9.80
N ASP A 741 -27.44 -27.26 8.62
CA ASP A 741 -28.52 -26.29 8.43
C ASP A 741 -29.80 -26.71 9.13
N GLU A 742 -30.16 -28.00 9.04
CA GLU A 742 -31.35 -28.54 9.72
C GLU A 742 -31.20 -28.47 11.25
N ILE A 743 -30.03 -28.78 11.81
CA ILE A 743 -29.77 -28.64 13.25
C ILE A 743 -29.76 -27.17 13.67
N THR A 744 -29.17 -26.29 12.86
CA THR A 744 -29.18 -24.84 13.13
C THR A 744 -30.60 -24.33 13.23
N TRP A 745 -31.45 -24.70 12.26
CA TRP A 745 -32.87 -24.33 12.25
C TRP A 745 -33.61 -24.86 13.49
N LEU A 746 -33.36 -26.11 13.90
CA LEU A 746 -33.96 -26.69 15.11
C LEU A 746 -33.58 -25.93 16.38
N LEU A 747 -32.28 -25.60 16.54
CA LEU A 747 -31.80 -24.88 17.71
C LEU A 747 -32.32 -23.44 17.74
N ASP A 748 -32.42 -22.78 16.59
CA ASP A 748 -32.97 -21.42 16.49
C ASP A 748 -34.48 -21.40 16.80
N LEU A 749 -35.23 -22.40 16.34
CA LEU A 749 -36.63 -22.59 16.73
C LEU A 749 -36.75 -22.74 18.26
N PHE A 750 -35.87 -23.52 18.89
CA PHE A 750 -35.94 -23.74 20.33
C PHE A 750 -35.51 -22.53 21.16
N VAL A 751 -34.50 -21.80 20.73
CA VAL A 751 -34.07 -20.56 21.39
C VAL A 751 -35.13 -19.45 21.25
N GLY A 752 -35.74 -19.32 20.07
CA GLY A 752 -36.78 -18.33 19.82
C GLY A 752 -38.11 -18.67 20.50
N GLY A 753 -38.45 -19.95 20.59
CA GLY A 753 -39.70 -20.47 21.15
C GLY A 753 -39.72 -20.63 22.67
N LEU A 754 -38.58 -20.60 23.36
CA LEU A 754 -38.51 -20.66 24.81
C LEU A 754 -38.54 -19.24 25.41
N ARG A 755 -39.73 -18.74 25.72
CA ARG A 755 -39.89 -17.40 26.32
C ARG A 755 -40.69 -17.34 27.61
N THR A 756 -41.54 -18.33 27.88
CA THR A 756 -42.37 -18.37 29.08
C THR A 756 -42.22 -19.69 29.84
N ALA A 757 -42.69 -19.71 31.09
CA ALA A 757 -42.76 -20.94 31.88
C ALA A 757 -43.67 -22.02 31.25
N GLN A 758 -44.66 -21.61 30.45
CA GLN A 758 -45.52 -22.53 29.70
C GLN A 758 -44.74 -23.24 28.58
N ASP A 759 -43.87 -22.52 27.87
CA ASP A 759 -42.99 -23.10 26.85
C ASP A 759 -41.99 -24.08 27.49
N LEU A 760 -41.46 -23.72 28.66
CA LEU A 760 -40.57 -24.59 29.42
C LEU A 760 -41.25 -25.91 29.81
N ASP A 761 -42.51 -25.90 30.23
CA ASP A 761 -43.25 -27.13 30.55
C ASP A 761 -43.45 -28.01 29.30
N ILE A 762 -43.68 -27.40 28.15
CA ILE A 762 -43.76 -28.12 26.86
C ILE A 762 -42.41 -28.78 26.55
N TYR A 763 -41.29 -28.06 26.70
CA TYR A 763 -39.95 -28.57 26.42
C TYR A 763 -39.57 -29.71 27.37
N ARG A 764 -39.96 -29.57 28.64
CA ARG A 764 -39.82 -30.60 29.66
C ARG A 764 -40.59 -31.86 29.31
N ARG A 765 -41.86 -31.77 28.89
CA ARG A 765 -42.66 -32.94 28.51
C ARG A 765 -42.16 -33.61 27.24
N ALA A 766 -41.57 -32.83 26.33
CA ALA A 766 -41.01 -33.30 25.07
C ALA A 766 -39.56 -33.84 25.18
N ASN A 767 -38.95 -33.81 26.38
CA ASN A 767 -37.56 -34.19 26.65
C ASN A 767 -36.54 -33.44 25.76
N VAL A 768 -36.75 -32.14 25.55
CA VAL A 768 -35.89 -31.33 24.66
C VAL A 768 -34.46 -31.25 25.21
N PHE A 769 -34.31 -30.98 26.50
CA PHE A 769 -33.00 -30.76 27.14
C PHE A 769 -32.13 -32.02 27.13
N GLU A 770 -32.70 -33.18 27.42
CA GLU A 770 -31.98 -34.46 27.39
C GLU A 770 -31.47 -34.78 25.97
N ARG A 771 -32.26 -34.44 24.94
CA ARG A 771 -31.90 -34.69 23.54
C ARG A 771 -30.81 -33.73 23.03
N ILE A 772 -30.89 -32.45 23.34
CA ILE A 772 -29.86 -31.47 22.93
C ILE A 772 -28.54 -31.66 23.70
N LEU A 773 -28.58 -32.03 24.99
CA LEU A 773 -27.37 -32.31 25.76
C LEU A 773 -26.69 -33.60 25.28
N SER A 774 -27.48 -34.58 24.83
CA SER A 774 -26.97 -35.76 24.13
C SER A 774 -26.36 -35.38 22.76
N LEU A 775 -26.98 -34.48 22.01
CA LEU A 775 -26.47 -33.99 20.72
C LEU A 775 -25.13 -33.26 20.88
N TYR A 776 -24.93 -32.51 21.97
CA TYR A 776 -23.68 -31.83 22.26
C TYR A 776 -22.47 -32.79 22.35
N ASN A 777 -22.70 -34.01 22.84
CA ASN A 777 -21.67 -35.04 22.93
C ASN A 777 -21.30 -35.66 21.57
N SER A 778 -22.04 -35.34 20.50
CA SER A 778 -21.74 -35.86 19.17
C SER A 778 -20.41 -35.29 18.65
N PRO A 779 -19.47 -36.14 18.17
CA PRO A 779 -18.19 -35.68 17.63
C PRO A 779 -18.34 -34.90 16.30
N THR A 780 -19.49 -35.02 15.64
CA THR A 780 -19.80 -34.34 14.36
C THR A 780 -20.23 -32.88 14.53
N LEU A 781 -20.42 -32.41 15.76
CA LEU A 781 -20.97 -31.09 16.04
C LEU A 781 -19.86 -30.03 16.14
N ASN A 782 -19.95 -28.97 15.32
CA ASN A 782 -19.01 -27.86 15.35
C ASN A 782 -19.20 -26.96 16.60
N ALA A 783 -18.20 -26.13 16.91
CA ALA A 783 -18.22 -25.25 18.09
C ALA A 783 -19.37 -24.21 18.07
N SER A 784 -19.83 -23.79 16.88
CA SER A 784 -20.94 -22.84 16.73
C SER A 784 -22.28 -23.43 17.18
N LEU A 785 -22.58 -24.65 16.76
CA LEU A 785 -23.78 -25.38 17.16
C LEU A 785 -23.75 -25.76 18.65
N LYS A 786 -22.57 -26.16 19.17
CA LYS A 786 -22.35 -26.35 20.60
C LYS A 786 -22.68 -25.10 21.40
N LYS A 787 -22.22 -23.92 20.94
CA LYS A 787 -22.56 -22.63 21.55
C LYS A 787 -24.07 -22.33 21.51
N LYS A 788 -24.79 -22.68 20.44
CA LYS A 788 -26.26 -22.52 20.35
C LYS A 788 -27.00 -23.43 21.34
N ILE A 789 -26.51 -24.64 21.60
CA ILE A 789 -27.05 -25.53 22.64
C ILE A 789 -26.88 -24.87 24.02
N LEU A 790 -25.71 -24.31 24.31
CA LEU A 790 -25.47 -23.58 25.57
C LEU A 790 -26.37 -22.34 25.69
N HIS A 791 -26.64 -21.63 24.59
CA HIS A 791 -27.61 -20.53 24.56
C HIS A 791 -29.01 -21.01 24.95
N LEU A 792 -29.47 -22.16 24.43
CA LEU A 792 -30.78 -22.70 24.80
C LEU A 792 -30.87 -23.07 26.29
N VAL A 793 -29.79 -23.60 26.86
CA VAL A 793 -29.73 -23.88 28.31
C VAL A 793 -29.77 -22.58 29.12
N PHE A 794 -29.05 -21.53 28.70
CA PHE A 794 -29.12 -20.21 29.34
C PHE A 794 -30.51 -19.58 29.20
N ARG A 795 -31.15 -19.71 28.04
CA ARG A 795 -32.52 -19.25 27.84
C ARG A 795 -33.52 -19.91 28.81
N ALA A 796 -33.29 -21.18 29.12
CA ALA A 796 -34.09 -21.90 30.11
C ALA A 796 -33.91 -21.35 31.53
N THR A 797 -32.73 -20.82 31.90
CA THR A 797 -32.53 -20.18 33.22
C THR A 797 -33.27 -18.85 33.31
N GLN A 798 -33.31 -18.06 32.22
CA GLN A 798 -34.03 -16.78 32.16
C GLN A 798 -35.56 -16.92 32.38
N VAL A 799 -36.14 -18.06 32.02
CA VAL A 799 -37.58 -18.35 32.22
C VAL A 799 -37.88 -19.12 33.52
N GLY A 800 -36.91 -19.22 34.44
CA GLY A 800 -37.07 -19.91 35.74
C GLY A 800 -36.96 -21.43 35.66
N GLY A 801 -36.27 -21.97 34.66
CA GLY A 801 -36.14 -23.40 34.40
C GLY A 801 -35.04 -24.14 35.15
N GLY A 802 -34.30 -23.47 36.04
CA GLY A 802 -33.17 -24.04 36.79
C GLY A 802 -33.50 -25.37 37.47
N SER A 803 -34.60 -25.45 38.24
CA SER A 803 -35.00 -26.70 38.91
C SER A 803 -35.28 -27.85 37.94
N THR A 804 -35.80 -27.58 36.74
CA THR A 804 -36.07 -28.61 35.74
C THR A 804 -34.77 -29.12 35.12
N LEU A 805 -33.85 -28.21 34.80
CA LEU A 805 -32.52 -28.55 34.29
C LEU A 805 -31.71 -29.40 35.28
N ILE A 806 -31.81 -29.10 36.58
CA ILE A 806 -31.10 -29.84 37.64
C ILE A 806 -31.72 -31.22 37.86
N THR A 807 -33.03 -31.28 38.09
CA THR A 807 -33.67 -32.52 38.59
C THR A 807 -34.06 -33.51 37.50
N ARG A 808 -34.31 -33.05 36.26
CA ARG A 808 -34.79 -33.90 35.16
C ARG A 808 -33.74 -34.07 34.06
N ALA A 809 -33.10 -32.98 33.63
CA ALA A 809 -32.10 -33.03 32.58
C ALA A 809 -30.67 -33.34 33.10
N ALA A 810 -30.48 -33.41 34.42
CA ALA A 810 -29.18 -33.62 35.07
C ALA A 810 -28.07 -32.68 34.55
N ALA A 811 -28.42 -31.44 34.20
CA ALA A 811 -27.55 -30.51 33.49
C ALA A 811 -26.24 -30.22 34.23
N ILE A 812 -26.28 -30.09 35.56
CA ILE A 812 -25.09 -29.85 36.39
C ILE A 812 -24.12 -31.05 36.35
N SER A 813 -24.65 -32.27 36.46
CA SER A 813 -23.84 -33.49 36.34
C SER A 813 -23.25 -33.65 34.94
N TRP A 814 -24.02 -33.25 33.91
CA TRP A 814 -23.57 -33.23 32.52
C TRP A 814 -22.43 -32.21 32.32
N VAL A 815 -22.55 -30.98 32.84
CA VAL A 815 -21.49 -29.95 32.77
C VAL A 815 -20.20 -30.48 33.39
N ARG A 816 -20.28 -31.08 34.59
CA ARG A 816 -19.11 -31.70 35.23
C ARG A 816 -18.45 -32.76 34.35
N GLY A 817 -19.25 -33.57 33.66
CA GLY A 817 -18.76 -34.57 32.70
C GLY A 817 -18.03 -33.94 31.51
N GLN A 818 -18.53 -32.82 30.99
CA GLN A 818 -17.87 -32.09 29.89
C GLN A 818 -16.58 -31.39 30.32
N MET A 819 -16.56 -30.81 31.52
CA MET A 819 -15.36 -30.15 32.06
C MET A 819 -14.21 -31.13 32.29
N ALA A 820 -14.49 -32.37 32.64
CA ALA A 820 -13.48 -33.44 32.73
C ALA A 820 -12.86 -33.80 31.36
N GLY A 821 -13.55 -33.49 30.26
CA GLY A 821 -13.11 -33.77 28.89
C GLY A 821 -12.33 -32.63 28.20
N SER A 822 -11.96 -31.57 28.91
CA SER A 822 -11.26 -30.39 28.37
C SER A 822 -11.98 -29.70 27.20
N ASP A 823 -13.28 -29.44 27.35
CA ASP A 823 -14.09 -28.73 26.34
C ASP A 823 -13.71 -27.23 26.22
N PRO A 824 -13.60 -26.65 25.00
CA PRO A 824 -13.28 -25.24 24.76
C PRO A 824 -14.31 -24.23 25.34
N HIS A 825 -15.49 -24.67 25.77
CA HIS A 825 -16.53 -23.86 26.38
C HIS A 825 -16.60 -23.97 27.92
N SER A 826 -15.56 -24.51 28.57
CA SER A 826 -15.50 -24.71 30.03
C SER A 826 -15.85 -23.45 30.84
N ALA A 827 -15.39 -22.27 30.43
CA ALA A 827 -15.70 -21.00 31.08
C ALA A 827 -17.20 -20.65 31.02
N ILE A 828 -17.84 -20.86 29.85
CA ILE A 828 -19.28 -20.63 29.67
C ILE A 828 -20.08 -21.63 30.51
N MET A 829 -19.66 -22.89 30.54
CA MET A 829 -20.33 -23.93 31.31
C MET A 829 -20.27 -23.70 32.83
N SER A 830 -19.18 -23.11 33.31
CA SER A 830 -19.01 -22.77 34.73
C SER A 830 -19.97 -21.66 35.16
N GLU A 831 -20.08 -20.58 34.38
CA GLU A 831 -21.08 -19.53 34.65
C GLU A 831 -22.51 -20.03 34.44
N LEU A 832 -22.74 -20.87 33.44
CA LEU A 832 -24.05 -21.47 33.21
C LEU A 832 -24.49 -22.33 34.40
N THR A 833 -23.55 -23.01 35.06
CA THR A 833 -23.82 -23.80 36.27
C THR A 833 -24.31 -22.91 37.41
N ARG A 834 -23.71 -21.73 37.59
CA ARG A 834 -24.20 -20.73 38.56
C ARG A 834 -25.57 -20.20 38.18
N ALA A 835 -25.76 -19.78 36.93
CA ALA A 835 -27.06 -19.30 36.45
C ALA A 835 -28.19 -20.35 36.55
N ILE A 836 -27.87 -21.63 36.36
CA ILE A 836 -28.82 -22.74 36.55
C ILE A 836 -29.18 -22.89 38.04
N TYR A 837 -28.22 -22.75 38.94
CA TYR A 837 -28.45 -22.84 40.38
C TYR A 837 -29.26 -21.64 40.88
N ASP A 838 -28.86 -20.41 40.54
CA ASP A 838 -29.50 -19.17 40.97
C ASP A 838 -30.95 -19.04 40.47
N SER A 839 -31.26 -19.61 39.30
CA SER A 839 -32.62 -19.66 38.75
C SER A 839 -33.47 -20.82 39.27
N SER A 840 -32.96 -21.61 40.22
CA SER A 840 -33.65 -22.79 40.76
C SER A 840 -34.29 -22.52 42.13
N ASP A 841 -35.34 -23.27 42.44
CA ASP A 841 -35.89 -23.35 43.79
C ASP A 841 -34.92 -24.13 44.71
N HIS A 842 -34.13 -23.38 45.48
CA HIS A 842 -33.07 -23.92 46.34
C HIS A 842 -33.61 -24.93 47.36
N GLU A 843 -34.76 -24.67 48.00
CA GLU A 843 -35.33 -25.59 49.00
C GLU A 843 -35.69 -26.94 48.39
N ARG A 844 -36.26 -26.92 47.17
CA ARG A 844 -36.64 -28.12 46.44
C ARG A 844 -35.43 -28.88 45.92
N VAL A 845 -34.41 -28.19 45.41
CA VAL A 845 -33.19 -28.77 44.85
C VAL A 845 -32.31 -29.37 45.96
N ASP A 846 -32.20 -28.71 47.11
CA ASP A 846 -31.40 -29.19 48.23
C ASP A 846 -32.01 -30.44 48.87
N LYS A 847 -33.34 -30.48 48.99
CA LYS A 847 -34.07 -31.68 49.43
C LYS A 847 -33.94 -32.86 48.46
N TRP A 848 -33.92 -32.59 47.15
CA TRP A 848 -33.76 -33.62 46.12
C TRP A 848 -32.34 -34.17 46.05
N SER A 849 -31.33 -33.30 46.18
CA SER A 849 -29.91 -33.64 45.99
C SER A 849 -29.17 -34.03 47.27
N GLY A 850 -29.81 -33.90 48.44
CA GLY A 850 -29.15 -34.08 49.74
C GLY A 850 -28.03 -33.06 49.96
N ALA A 851 -28.22 -31.81 49.52
CA ALA A 851 -27.24 -30.71 49.58
C ALA A 851 -25.90 -30.98 48.86
N SER A 852 -25.87 -31.88 47.87
CA SER A 852 -24.68 -32.17 47.06
C SER A 852 -24.45 -31.16 45.92
N ILE A 853 -25.52 -30.57 45.39
CA ILE A 853 -25.48 -29.63 44.26
C ILE A 853 -24.81 -28.29 44.63
N PRO A 854 -25.12 -27.63 45.78
CA PRO A 854 -24.46 -26.37 46.16
C PRO A 854 -22.93 -26.52 46.28
N ARG A 855 -22.47 -27.63 46.88
CA ARG A 855 -21.04 -27.95 46.98
C ARG A 855 -20.39 -28.16 45.61
N LEU A 856 -21.13 -28.68 44.65
CA LEU A 856 -20.65 -28.90 43.29
C LEU A 856 -20.56 -27.60 42.50
N VAL A 857 -21.51 -26.69 42.70
CA VAL A 857 -21.50 -25.34 42.12
C VAL A 857 -20.32 -24.53 42.66
N GLU A 858 -20.01 -24.64 43.96
CA GLU A 858 -18.83 -24.02 44.57
C GLU A 858 -17.52 -24.60 44.01
N GLN A 859 -17.44 -25.93 43.80
CA GLN A 859 -16.26 -26.59 43.22
C GLN A 859 -16.03 -26.29 41.73
N ILE A 860 -17.10 -26.04 40.97
CA ILE A 860 -17.04 -25.67 39.55
C ILE A 860 -16.76 -24.17 39.38
N GLY A 861 -17.17 -23.37 40.37
CA GLY A 861 -16.96 -21.93 40.39
C GLY A 861 -15.62 -21.46 40.98
N SER A 862 -14.87 -22.34 41.65
CA SER A 862 -13.50 -22.11 42.13
C SER A 862 -12.48 -22.51 41.08
#